data_AF-A0A9D3NAV3-F1
#
_entry.id   AF-A0A9D3NAV3-F1
#
_cell.length_a   1.000
_cell.length_b   1.000
_cell.length_c   1.000
_cell.angle_alpha   90.00
_cell.angle_beta   90.00
_cell.angle_gamma   90.00
#
_symmetry.space_group_name_H-M   'P 1'
#
loop_
_entity.id
_entity.type
_entity.pdbx_description
1 polymer ?
#
loop_
_entity_poly.entity_id
_entity_poly.type
_entity_poly.pdbx_seq_one_letter_code
_entity_poly.pdbx_strand_id
1 'polypeptide(L)'
;MKAEEVLEMELRLQQEGLCLEIPSDSERLDRLWGLYVEKENSVRMLTQELQELRDKHAAEIETVQVYIQNIRSLSKTRDSVALELEQENEVLCSNMMELNLQQETEKSEIAEMLVQEGLDEVMTSSLSELVAYLLADRGALMEKIQALEEENSKNLDVQCTQKRRTHENEGKDNHQTSEDKRCEDRQLSLLERDLDEAATRLNLAHKEIRRLTDELESAHLTKIAYDAELHGAQVDAEQLRHEVEKLKHCDLAEVQAMKEKNEVLDAELRHLRNNVHTMREQVLQLIDRNIKALDSEDEDFIYALTQELTLPGHTHSLPKGKNKKRKDGNKRCPEKLEEGLSSLQELNHVVMKLQVELEQEKALRKKVEEECDDEKRKRKKAEQLTLELQEKVHDAKVQQLQENVCVSHSKAETFSSPQNTQDFLKTMLQEQENLKLRQDFEKLGEFCEKLQTEIQQVHCNLHSYIRKYDELKVRHREKLAEAKQVYLQEMTRRDQKIKAQERELDILTKRFKKESDMVKMVSSENNALLLTKTTLLCQLTEAEEQRKNATAKICALQRRVDFLEQDSMQQWEKNMEKSTQISKLQRRLWDLESLISTRYLKKHHRSDVKCTEDTSFSERRFETSIIQKTKDGCVEKPGDSASPSGASDIQGYMNIFTHNLR
;
A
#
# COMPACT_ATOMS: atom_id res chain seq x y z
N MET A 1 -49.33 53.68 22.33
CA MET A 1 -49.91 52.35 22.14
C MET A 1 -51.10 52.47 21.21
N LYS A 2 -51.37 51.46 20.40
CA LYS A 2 -52.64 51.28 19.68
C LYS A 2 -53.72 50.82 20.65
N ALA A 3 -55.00 50.98 20.30
CA ALA A 3 -56.10 50.48 21.13
C ALA A 3 -56.04 48.95 21.30
N GLU A 4 -55.62 48.23 20.26
CA GLU A 4 -55.42 46.77 20.24
C GLU A 4 -54.39 46.33 21.29
N GLU A 5 -53.26 47.04 21.40
CA GLU A 5 -52.19 46.76 22.37
C GLU A 5 -52.66 46.93 23.82
N VAL A 6 -53.59 47.86 24.08
CA VAL A 6 -54.16 48.08 25.42
C VAL A 6 -55.16 46.97 25.77
N LEU A 7 -56.07 46.62 24.85
CA LEU A 7 -57.02 45.53 25.04
C LEU A 7 -56.32 44.17 25.22
N GLU A 8 -55.23 43.92 24.50
CA GLU A 8 -54.43 42.71 24.67
C GLU A 8 -53.77 42.63 26.06
N MET A 9 -53.26 43.76 26.58
CA MET A 9 -52.73 43.82 27.93
C MET A 9 -53.82 43.61 28.99
N GLU A 10 -55.00 44.24 28.86
CA GLU A 10 -56.11 44.01 29.80
C GLU A 10 -56.58 42.55 29.79
N LEU A 11 -56.67 41.90 28.62
CA LEU A 11 -57.00 40.49 28.51
C LEU A 11 -55.94 39.59 29.17
N ARG A 12 -54.65 39.87 28.98
CA ARG A 12 -53.55 39.13 29.63
C ARG A 12 -53.57 39.32 31.16
N LEU A 13 -53.83 40.53 31.65
CA LEU A 13 -53.94 40.81 33.08
C LEU A 13 -55.14 40.09 33.73
N GLN A 14 -56.27 39.99 33.03
CA GLN A 14 -57.40 39.15 33.46
C GLN A 14 -57.03 37.66 33.53
N GLN A 15 -56.28 37.15 32.55
CA GLN A 15 -55.79 35.76 32.54
C GLN A 15 -54.80 35.49 33.70
N GLU A 16 -54.01 36.48 34.13
CA GLU A 16 -53.14 36.40 35.31
C GLU A 16 -53.88 36.72 36.64
N GLY A 17 -55.22 36.81 36.60
CA GLY A 17 -56.09 36.86 37.78
C GLY A 17 -56.32 38.25 38.38
N LEU A 18 -56.07 39.32 37.62
CA LEU A 18 -56.47 40.69 37.99
C LEU A 18 -57.89 40.99 37.47
N CYS A 19 -58.90 40.41 38.12
CA CYS A 19 -60.30 40.77 37.87
C CYS A 19 -60.62 42.18 38.37
N LEU A 20 -61.60 42.82 37.74
CA LEU A 20 -62.05 44.20 38.04
C LEU A 20 -62.79 44.36 39.38
N GLU A 21 -62.96 43.28 40.14
CA GLU A 21 -63.73 43.23 41.39
C GLU A 21 -62.90 43.51 42.67
N ILE A 22 -61.59 43.76 42.54
CA ILE A 22 -60.72 44.13 43.67
C ILE A 22 -61.12 45.54 44.18
N PRO A 23 -61.65 45.72 45.41
CA PRO A 23 -62.30 46.98 45.80
C PRO A 23 -61.36 48.16 46.08
N SER A 24 -60.05 47.93 46.16
CA SER A 24 -59.04 48.91 46.56
C SER A 24 -57.94 49.05 45.51
N ASP A 25 -57.69 50.27 45.05
CA ASP A 25 -56.60 50.55 44.12
C ASP A 25 -55.21 50.24 44.71
N SER A 26 -55.07 50.23 46.04
CA SER A 26 -53.83 49.79 46.71
C SER A 26 -53.57 48.29 46.47
N GLU A 27 -54.58 47.45 46.69
CA GLU A 27 -54.46 46.00 46.52
C GLU A 27 -54.22 45.63 45.04
N ARG A 28 -54.77 46.43 44.11
CA ARG A 28 -54.49 46.32 42.68
C ARG A 28 -53.03 46.70 42.37
N LEU A 29 -52.50 47.77 42.96
CA LEU A 29 -51.10 48.18 42.80
C LEU A 29 -50.13 47.13 43.36
N ASP A 30 -50.37 46.63 44.58
CA ASP A 30 -49.53 45.64 45.24
C ASP A 30 -49.47 44.33 44.43
N ARG A 31 -50.60 43.91 43.86
CA ARG A 31 -50.67 42.71 43.01
C ARG A 31 -50.05 42.91 41.62
N LEU A 32 -50.19 44.10 41.02
CA LEU A 32 -49.47 44.47 39.79
C LEU A 32 -47.96 44.52 40.01
N TRP A 33 -47.50 45.02 41.16
CA TRP A 33 -46.08 45.04 41.54
C TRP A 33 -45.55 43.62 41.79
N GLY A 34 -46.31 42.78 42.47
CA GLY A 34 -45.98 41.36 42.65
C GLY A 34 -45.80 40.62 41.33
N LEU A 35 -46.75 40.77 40.40
CA LEU A 35 -46.64 40.21 39.04
C LEU A 35 -45.45 40.81 38.29
N TYR A 36 -45.23 42.13 38.33
CA TYR A 36 -44.07 42.76 37.68
C TYR A 36 -42.74 42.15 38.17
N VAL A 37 -42.56 42.04 39.49
CA VAL A 37 -41.35 41.44 40.09
C VAL A 37 -41.22 39.96 39.72
N GLU A 38 -42.31 39.19 39.69
CA GLU A 38 -42.29 37.80 39.22
C GLU A 38 -41.83 37.68 37.77
N LYS A 39 -42.43 38.45 36.84
CA LYS A 39 -42.05 38.41 35.41
C LYS A 39 -40.64 38.96 35.19
N GLU A 40 -40.21 40.00 35.92
CA GLU A 40 -38.84 40.51 35.85
C GLU A 40 -37.84 39.44 36.30
N ASN A 41 -38.12 38.71 37.39
CA ASN A 41 -37.33 37.58 37.83
C ASN A 41 -37.31 36.45 36.79
N SER A 42 -38.46 36.09 36.20
CA SER A 42 -38.52 35.09 35.11
C SER A 42 -37.70 35.49 33.89
N VAL A 43 -37.78 36.76 33.45
CA VAL A 43 -36.97 37.29 32.34
C VAL A 43 -35.49 37.27 32.70
N ARG A 44 -35.11 37.58 33.94
CA ARG A 44 -33.72 37.53 34.41
C ARG A 44 -33.16 36.11 34.40
N MET A 45 -33.93 35.12 34.88
CA MET A 45 -33.59 33.70 34.82
C MET A 45 -33.45 33.21 33.37
N LEU A 46 -34.45 33.46 32.51
CA LEU A 46 -34.40 33.08 31.09
C LEU A 46 -33.22 33.73 30.35
N THR A 47 -32.84 34.95 30.73
CA THR A 47 -31.65 35.63 30.18
C THR A 47 -30.34 34.96 30.61
N GLN A 48 -30.27 34.46 31.84
CA GLN A 48 -29.13 33.68 32.34
C GLN A 48 -29.05 32.30 31.66
N GLU A 49 -30.16 31.58 31.55
CA GLU A 49 -30.24 30.30 30.83
C GLU A 49 -29.84 30.44 29.34
N LEU A 50 -30.33 31.49 28.66
CA LEU A 50 -29.93 31.81 27.29
C LEU A 50 -28.44 32.17 27.18
N GLN A 51 -27.83 32.78 28.20
CA GLN A 51 -26.40 33.06 28.19
C GLN A 51 -25.58 31.78 28.43
N GLU A 52 -25.97 30.95 29.40
CA GLU A 52 -25.34 29.63 29.58
C GLU A 52 -25.40 28.77 28.31
N LEU A 53 -26.53 28.79 27.59
CA LEU A 53 -26.67 28.06 26.32
C LEU A 53 -25.76 28.63 25.22
N ARG A 54 -25.56 29.95 25.16
CA ARG A 54 -24.58 30.57 24.25
C ARG A 54 -23.15 30.18 24.60
N ASP A 55 -22.81 30.18 25.88
CA ASP A 55 -21.46 29.87 26.36
C ASP A 55 -21.13 28.38 26.13
N LYS A 56 -22.10 27.48 26.35
CA LYS A 56 -22.01 26.05 26.00
C LYS A 56 -21.83 25.85 24.49
N HIS A 57 -22.65 26.50 23.67
CA HIS A 57 -22.55 26.44 22.21
C HIS A 57 -21.24 27.04 21.66
N ALA A 58 -20.69 28.07 22.31
CA ALA A 58 -19.37 28.62 21.97
C ALA A 58 -18.23 27.64 22.27
N ALA A 59 -18.27 26.96 23.42
CA ALA A 59 -17.32 25.89 23.76
C ALA A 59 -17.43 24.68 22.82
N GLU A 60 -18.66 24.27 22.46
CA GLU A 60 -18.89 23.24 21.45
C GLU A 60 -18.26 23.63 20.09
N ILE A 61 -18.48 24.86 19.62
CA ILE A 61 -17.84 25.39 18.42
C ILE A 61 -16.30 25.34 18.52
N GLU A 62 -15.71 25.72 19.67
CA GLU A 62 -14.26 25.66 19.86
C GLU A 62 -13.72 24.22 19.76
N THR A 63 -14.39 23.23 20.38
CA THR A 63 -13.98 21.82 20.24
C THR A 63 -14.10 21.34 18.79
N VAL A 64 -15.16 21.73 18.06
CA VAL A 64 -15.34 21.40 16.64
C VAL A 64 -14.24 22.05 15.78
N GLN A 65 -13.82 23.28 16.08
CA GLN A 65 -12.68 23.92 15.40
C GLN A 65 -11.37 23.16 15.63
N VAL A 66 -11.12 22.66 16.85
CA VAL A 66 -9.95 21.81 17.15
C VAL A 66 -10.01 20.50 16.36
N TYR A 67 -11.16 19.82 16.30
CA TYR A 67 -11.32 18.61 15.47
C TYR A 67 -11.09 18.89 13.97
N ILE A 68 -11.65 19.98 13.44
CA ILE A 68 -11.42 20.40 12.04
C ILE A 68 -9.94 20.68 11.79
N GLN A 69 -9.24 21.31 12.73
CA GLN A 69 -7.81 21.60 12.59
C GLN A 69 -6.96 20.31 12.63
N ASN A 70 -7.30 19.36 13.48
CA ASN A 70 -6.67 18.04 13.51
C ASN A 70 -6.88 17.27 12.19
N ILE A 71 -8.11 17.30 11.64
CA ILE A 71 -8.44 16.70 10.33
C ILE A 71 -7.61 17.36 9.20
N ARG A 72 -7.44 18.69 9.21
CA ARG A 72 -6.58 19.40 8.25
C ARG A 72 -5.11 18.97 8.34
N SER A 73 -4.56 18.81 9.55
CA SER A 73 -3.18 18.31 9.71
C SER A 73 -3.05 16.86 9.24
N LEU A 74 -4.03 16.00 9.52
CA LEU A 74 -4.02 14.59 9.08
C LEU A 74 -4.16 14.45 7.56
N SER A 75 -4.97 15.30 6.91
CA SER A 75 -4.99 15.40 5.44
C SER A 75 -3.60 15.79 4.95
N LYS A 76 -3.02 16.88 5.45
CA LYS A 76 -1.70 17.34 4.99
C LYS A 76 -0.61 16.27 5.14
N THR A 77 -0.62 15.45 6.20
CA THR A 77 0.33 14.33 6.34
C THR A 77 0.03 13.19 5.37
N ARG A 78 -1.24 12.83 5.14
CA ARG A 78 -1.63 11.85 4.12
C ARG A 78 -1.18 12.31 2.72
N ASP A 79 -1.38 13.58 2.43
CA ASP A 79 -1.11 14.19 1.12
C ASP A 79 0.41 14.31 0.86
N SER A 80 1.23 14.44 1.91
CA SER A 80 2.70 14.30 1.83
C SER A 80 3.12 12.86 1.53
N VAL A 81 2.59 11.89 2.28
CA VAL A 81 2.93 10.47 2.09
C VAL A 81 2.46 9.94 0.72
N ALA A 82 1.34 10.44 0.19
CA ALA A 82 0.91 10.14 -1.18
C ALA A 82 1.94 10.63 -2.21
N LEU A 83 2.42 11.88 -2.08
CA LEU A 83 3.45 12.45 -2.96
C LEU A 83 4.79 11.68 -2.86
N GLU A 84 5.17 11.24 -1.66
CA GLU A 84 6.37 10.44 -1.41
C GLU A 84 6.27 9.07 -2.12
N LEU A 85 5.12 8.39 -2.00
CA LEU A 85 4.85 7.12 -2.69
C LEU A 85 4.75 7.26 -4.22
N GLU A 86 4.22 8.37 -4.72
CA GLU A 86 4.19 8.69 -6.15
C GLU A 86 5.64 8.83 -6.70
N GLN A 87 6.52 9.54 -5.98
CA GLN A 87 7.93 9.68 -6.35
C GLN A 87 8.71 8.36 -6.27
N GLU A 88 8.51 7.55 -5.23
CA GLU A 88 9.12 6.21 -5.16
C GLU A 88 8.67 5.32 -6.34
N ASN A 89 7.39 5.39 -6.73
CA ASN A 89 6.86 4.64 -7.86
C ASN A 89 7.43 5.11 -9.21
N GLU A 90 7.58 6.43 -9.43
CA GLU A 90 8.27 6.98 -10.62
C GLU A 90 9.72 6.49 -10.73
N VAL A 91 10.44 6.43 -9.61
CA VAL A 91 11.81 5.89 -9.55
C VAL A 91 11.83 4.39 -9.84
N LEU A 92 10.89 3.62 -9.28
CA LEU A 92 10.79 2.18 -9.55
C LEU A 92 10.44 1.88 -11.01
N CYS A 93 9.52 2.64 -11.62
CA CYS A 93 9.21 2.57 -13.05
C CYS A 93 10.45 2.90 -13.91
N SER A 94 11.23 3.90 -13.53
CA SER A 94 12.46 4.29 -14.22
C SER A 94 13.53 3.18 -14.15
N ASN A 95 13.75 2.61 -12.96
CA ASN A 95 14.68 1.50 -12.74
C ASN A 95 14.26 0.23 -13.51
N MET A 96 12.95 -0.07 -13.56
CA MET A 96 12.41 -1.17 -14.36
C MET A 96 12.61 -0.96 -15.86
N MET A 97 12.48 0.29 -16.34
CA MET A 97 12.74 0.62 -17.74
C MET A 97 14.24 0.49 -18.08
N GLU A 98 15.14 0.90 -17.18
CA GLU A 98 16.58 0.74 -17.36
C GLU A 98 16.99 -0.74 -17.35
N LEU A 99 16.50 -1.55 -16.40
CA LEU A 99 16.76 -3.00 -16.35
C LEU A 99 16.23 -3.72 -17.59
N ASN A 100 15.05 -3.35 -18.10
CA ASN A 100 14.51 -3.93 -19.32
C ASN A 100 15.32 -3.52 -20.56
N LEU A 101 15.85 -2.29 -20.60
CA LEU A 101 16.76 -1.85 -21.67
C LEU A 101 18.09 -2.62 -21.61
N GLN A 102 18.66 -2.81 -20.40
CA GLN A 102 19.87 -3.61 -20.19
C GLN A 102 19.67 -5.06 -20.66
N GLN A 103 18.58 -5.71 -20.26
CA GLN A 103 18.24 -7.06 -20.75
C GLN A 103 18.04 -7.11 -22.26
N GLU A 104 17.49 -6.08 -22.90
CA GLU A 104 17.33 -6.07 -24.35
C GLU A 104 18.66 -5.85 -25.08
N THR A 105 19.59 -5.07 -24.52
CA THR A 105 20.97 -5.00 -25.02
C THR A 105 21.72 -6.33 -24.84
N GLU A 106 21.61 -6.99 -23.68
CA GLU A 106 22.22 -8.31 -23.44
C GLU A 106 21.66 -9.37 -24.42
N LYS A 107 20.34 -9.40 -24.63
CA LYS A 107 19.71 -10.26 -25.64
C LYS A 107 20.21 -9.93 -27.05
N SER A 108 20.37 -8.66 -27.40
CA SER A 108 20.85 -8.24 -28.72
C SER A 108 22.31 -8.64 -28.95
N GLU A 109 23.17 -8.54 -27.93
CA GLU A 109 24.56 -9.01 -27.99
C GLU A 109 24.65 -10.54 -28.10
N ILE A 110 23.85 -11.26 -27.31
CA ILE A 110 23.72 -12.73 -27.40
C ILE A 110 23.19 -13.15 -28.78
N ALA A 111 22.21 -12.43 -29.33
CA ALA A 111 21.67 -12.67 -30.66
C ALA A 111 22.74 -12.45 -31.75
N GLU A 112 23.53 -11.38 -31.67
CA GLU A 112 24.61 -11.14 -32.64
C GLU A 112 25.68 -12.24 -32.56
N MET A 113 26.07 -12.67 -31.35
CA MET A 113 27.00 -13.79 -31.16
C MET A 113 26.47 -15.11 -31.74
N LEU A 114 25.18 -15.43 -31.53
CA LEU A 114 24.57 -16.64 -32.09
C LEU A 114 24.51 -16.60 -33.63
N VAL A 115 24.26 -15.44 -34.22
CA VAL A 115 24.32 -15.25 -35.69
C VAL A 115 25.76 -15.42 -36.21
N GLN A 116 26.77 -14.90 -35.50
CA GLN A 116 28.18 -15.02 -35.90
C GLN A 116 28.68 -16.48 -35.88
N GLU A 117 28.21 -17.31 -34.94
CA GLU A 117 28.54 -18.74 -34.85
C GLU A 117 27.64 -19.64 -35.73
N GLY A 118 26.66 -19.08 -36.46
CA GLY A 118 25.76 -19.85 -37.33
C GLY A 118 24.70 -20.66 -36.58
N LEU A 119 24.23 -20.14 -35.44
CA LEU A 119 23.23 -20.73 -34.54
C LEU A 119 21.94 -19.88 -34.50
N ASP A 120 21.57 -19.21 -35.59
CA ASP A 120 20.43 -18.30 -35.63
C ASP A 120 19.07 -18.99 -35.43
N GLU A 121 18.95 -20.28 -35.78
CA GLU A 121 17.79 -21.12 -35.47
C GLU A 121 17.52 -21.23 -33.94
N VAL A 122 18.55 -21.10 -33.10
CA VAL A 122 18.42 -21.11 -31.63
C VAL A 122 17.62 -19.90 -31.12
N MET A 123 17.73 -18.76 -31.80
CA MET A 123 17.04 -17.51 -31.41
C MET A 123 15.54 -17.55 -31.72
N THR A 124 15.14 -18.31 -32.74
CA THR A 124 13.74 -18.44 -33.16
C THR A 124 12.99 -19.55 -32.41
N SER A 125 13.74 -20.46 -31.78
CA SER A 125 13.24 -21.55 -30.95
C SER A 125 12.76 -21.04 -29.59
N SER A 126 11.58 -21.46 -29.12
CA SER A 126 11.16 -21.18 -27.74
C SER A 126 12.05 -21.92 -26.73
N LEU A 127 12.16 -21.39 -25.50
CA LEU A 127 12.85 -22.07 -24.39
C LEU A 127 12.33 -23.51 -24.16
N SER A 128 11.03 -23.74 -24.38
CA SER A 128 10.40 -25.06 -24.36
C SER A 128 10.92 -25.99 -25.45
N GLU A 129 11.08 -25.52 -26.68
CA GLU A 129 11.60 -26.31 -27.81
C GLU A 129 13.09 -26.58 -27.64
N LEU A 130 13.87 -25.59 -27.17
CA LEU A 130 15.29 -25.76 -26.93
C LEU A 130 15.56 -26.78 -25.81
N VAL A 131 14.80 -26.73 -24.71
CA VAL A 131 14.87 -27.73 -23.65
C VAL A 131 14.41 -29.10 -24.14
N ALA A 132 13.35 -29.19 -24.96
CA ALA A 132 12.91 -30.46 -25.55
C ALA A 132 13.97 -31.07 -26.47
N TYR A 133 14.64 -30.26 -27.30
CA TYR A 133 15.72 -30.70 -28.20
C TYR A 133 16.92 -31.21 -27.41
N LEU A 134 17.38 -30.48 -26.39
CA LEU A 134 18.48 -30.88 -25.52
C LEU A 134 18.16 -32.15 -24.71
N LEU A 135 16.90 -32.34 -24.28
CA LEU A 135 16.46 -33.58 -23.63
C LEU A 135 16.41 -34.76 -24.61
N ALA A 136 16.00 -34.53 -25.87
CA ALA A 136 15.95 -35.56 -26.91
C ALA A 136 17.35 -36.03 -27.33
N ASP A 137 18.29 -35.11 -27.59
CA ASP A 137 19.67 -35.47 -27.94
C ASP A 137 20.40 -36.11 -26.76
N ARG A 138 20.20 -35.61 -25.53
CA ARG A 138 20.67 -36.30 -24.31
C ARG A 138 20.10 -37.72 -24.22
N GLY A 139 18.84 -37.93 -24.57
CA GLY A 139 18.22 -39.27 -24.65
C GLY A 139 18.94 -40.17 -25.65
N ALA A 140 19.11 -39.70 -26.89
CA ALA A 140 19.82 -40.43 -27.95
C ALA A 140 21.29 -40.70 -27.63
N LEU A 141 21.95 -39.84 -26.86
CA LEU A 141 23.31 -40.07 -26.34
C LEU A 141 23.34 -41.12 -25.23
N MET A 142 22.38 -41.11 -24.30
CA MET A 142 22.23 -42.16 -23.28
C MET A 142 21.97 -43.53 -23.92
N GLU A 143 21.11 -43.61 -24.94
CA GLU A 143 20.87 -44.86 -25.69
C GLU A 143 22.13 -45.39 -26.38
N LYS A 144 22.94 -44.50 -26.99
CA LYS A 144 24.24 -44.88 -27.59
C LYS A 144 25.24 -45.40 -26.55
N ILE A 145 25.30 -44.77 -25.38
CA ILE A 145 26.16 -45.22 -24.26
C ILE A 145 25.70 -46.61 -23.78
N GLN A 146 24.40 -46.78 -23.52
CA GLN A 146 23.84 -48.04 -23.05
C GLN A 146 24.02 -49.18 -24.07
N ALA A 147 23.90 -48.89 -25.38
CA ALA A 147 24.19 -49.86 -26.43
C ALA A 147 25.67 -50.32 -26.43
N LEU A 148 26.61 -49.39 -26.22
CA LEU A 148 28.04 -49.69 -26.10
C LEU A 148 28.36 -50.46 -24.81
N GLU A 149 27.68 -50.18 -23.70
CA GLU A 149 27.81 -50.95 -22.45
C GLU A 149 27.27 -52.38 -22.59
N GLU A 150 26.15 -52.56 -23.28
CA GLU A 150 25.63 -53.89 -23.65
C GLU A 150 26.56 -54.64 -24.59
N GLU A 151 27.14 -53.98 -25.60
CA GLU A 151 28.07 -54.61 -26.55
C GLU A 151 29.38 -55.02 -25.89
N ASN A 152 29.91 -54.21 -24.96
CA ASN A 152 31.05 -54.59 -24.12
C ASN A 152 30.71 -55.76 -23.18
N SER A 153 29.53 -55.76 -22.56
CA SER A 153 29.07 -56.86 -21.68
C SER A 153 28.97 -58.18 -22.43
N LYS A 154 28.44 -58.16 -23.66
CA LYS A 154 28.31 -59.34 -24.55
C LYS A 154 29.68 -59.87 -24.99
N ASN A 155 30.67 -59.00 -25.22
CA ASN A 155 32.04 -59.41 -25.51
C ASN A 155 32.75 -60.06 -24.30
N LEU A 156 32.45 -59.60 -23.07
CA LEU A 156 33.09 -60.11 -21.85
C LEU A 156 32.72 -61.58 -21.55
N ASP A 157 31.45 -61.96 -21.76
CA ASP A 157 30.96 -63.31 -21.45
C ASP A 157 31.47 -64.38 -22.44
N VAL A 158 31.64 -64.00 -23.72
CA VAL A 158 32.31 -64.85 -24.73
C VAL A 158 33.78 -65.11 -24.34
N GLN A 159 34.47 -64.12 -23.76
CA GLN A 159 35.86 -64.31 -23.29
C GLN A 159 35.92 -65.15 -21.99
N CYS A 160 34.91 -65.07 -21.13
CA CYS A 160 34.82 -65.83 -19.87
C CYS A 160 34.53 -67.33 -20.09
N THR A 161 33.72 -67.66 -21.11
CA THR A 161 33.38 -69.04 -21.46
C THR A 161 34.53 -69.79 -22.15
N GLN A 162 35.33 -69.10 -22.98
CA GLN A 162 36.49 -69.69 -23.67
C GLN A 162 37.59 -70.17 -22.70
N LYS A 163 37.87 -69.42 -21.63
CA LYS A 163 38.95 -69.73 -20.67
C LYS A 163 38.67 -70.92 -19.74
N ARG A 164 37.43 -71.38 -19.61
CA ARG A 164 37.01 -72.35 -18.58
C ARG A 164 37.16 -73.83 -18.99
N ARG A 165 38.03 -74.14 -19.96
CA ARG A 165 38.20 -75.50 -20.54
C ARG A 165 39.65 -76.01 -20.63
N THR A 166 40.65 -75.26 -20.14
CA THR A 166 42.07 -75.60 -20.41
C THR A 166 42.99 -75.64 -19.17
N HIS A 167 42.45 -75.63 -17.94
CA HIS A 167 43.26 -75.76 -16.71
C HIS A 167 42.61 -76.69 -15.67
N GLU A 168 42.50 -77.97 -16.03
CA GLU A 168 42.38 -79.08 -15.07
C GLU A 168 43.51 -80.09 -15.31
N ASN A 169 44.75 -79.67 -15.11
CA ASN A 169 45.87 -80.60 -14.90
C ASN A 169 47.09 -79.92 -14.27
N GLU A 170 48.00 -80.76 -13.79
CA GLU A 170 49.31 -80.44 -13.19
C GLU A 170 49.28 -79.66 -11.87
N GLY A 171 49.82 -80.31 -10.83
CA GLY A 171 50.13 -79.71 -9.54
C GLY A 171 51.55 -80.08 -9.10
N LYS A 172 52.02 -79.45 -8.03
CA LYS A 172 53.46 -79.28 -7.65
C LYS A 172 54.13 -78.26 -8.58
N ASP A 173 54.66 -77.16 -8.08
CA ASP A 173 55.73 -77.22 -7.08
C ASP A 173 55.53 -76.31 -5.85
N ASN A 174 56.40 -76.45 -4.85
CA ASN A 174 56.27 -75.83 -3.53
C ASN A 174 57.46 -74.92 -3.22
N HIS A 175 57.46 -73.67 -3.70
CA HIS A 175 58.43 -72.63 -3.25
C HIS A 175 58.01 -71.13 -3.38
N GLN A 176 56.75 -70.77 -3.71
CA GLN A 176 56.35 -69.35 -3.90
C GLN A 176 55.35 -68.79 -2.85
N THR A 177 54.87 -69.62 -1.92
CA THR A 177 53.67 -69.38 -1.06
C THR A 177 53.71 -68.20 -0.06
N SER A 178 54.75 -67.37 -0.08
CA SER A 178 54.83 -66.12 0.69
C SER A 178 54.65 -64.86 -0.15
N GLU A 179 54.81 -64.92 -1.46
CA GLU A 179 54.66 -63.75 -2.35
C GLU A 179 53.24 -63.66 -2.89
N ASP A 180 52.67 -64.79 -3.31
CA ASP A 180 51.27 -64.89 -3.73
C ASP A 180 50.33 -64.41 -2.61
N LYS A 181 50.53 -64.90 -1.37
CA LYS A 181 49.76 -64.43 -0.22
C LYS A 181 49.90 -62.94 0.04
N ARG A 182 51.10 -62.36 -0.09
CA ARG A 182 51.29 -60.90 0.03
C ARG A 182 50.74 -60.12 -1.18
N CYS A 183 50.40 -60.79 -2.27
CA CYS A 183 49.65 -60.22 -3.38
C CYS A 183 48.13 -60.29 -3.10
N GLU A 184 47.63 -61.44 -2.64
CA GLU A 184 46.26 -61.67 -2.19
C GLU A 184 45.88 -60.72 -1.04
N ASP A 185 46.69 -60.63 0.02
CA ASP A 185 46.50 -59.71 1.16
C ASP A 185 46.39 -58.25 0.71
N ARG A 186 47.15 -57.85 -0.32
CA ARG A 186 47.08 -56.50 -0.91
C ARG A 186 45.82 -56.29 -1.76
N GLN A 187 45.40 -57.31 -2.51
CA GLN A 187 44.14 -57.27 -3.28
C GLN A 187 42.94 -57.23 -2.34
N LEU A 188 42.95 -58.00 -1.25
CA LEU A 188 41.94 -57.94 -0.19
C LEU A 188 41.94 -56.56 0.50
N SER A 189 43.10 -56.00 0.84
CA SER A 189 43.21 -54.66 1.43
C SER A 189 42.67 -53.55 0.50
N LEU A 190 42.85 -53.70 -0.83
CA LEU A 190 42.27 -52.78 -1.82
C LEU A 190 40.76 -52.96 -1.92
N LEU A 191 40.26 -54.19 -2.00
CA LEU A 191 38.83 -54.48 -2.05
C LEU A 191 38.09 -54.07 -0.78
N GLU A 192 38.69 -54.23 0.40
CA GLU A 192 38.16 -53.78 1.69
C GLU A 192 38.02 -52.25 1.72
N ARG A 193 39.07 -51.51 1.32
CA ARG A 193 39.03 -50.05 1.18
C ARG A 193 38.00 -49.59 0.14
N ASP A 194 37.90 -50.27 -0.99
CA ASP A 194 36.96 -49.91 -2.06
C ASP A 194 35.50 -50.23 -1.66
N LEU A 195 35.28 -51.24 -0.81
CA LEU A 195 34.00 -51.52 -0.15
C LEU A 195 33.66 -50.47 0.92
N ASP A 196 34.61 -50.01 1.72
CA ASP A 196 34.43 -48.90 2.67
C ASP A 196 34.12 -47.58 1.93
N GLU A 197 34.77 -47.33 0.79
CA GLU A 197 34.46 -46.18 -0.05
C GLU A 197 33.07 -46.30 -0.70
N ALA A 198 32.68 -47.49 -1.16
CA ALA A 198 31.31 -47.74 -1.61
C ALA A 198 30.27 -47.56 -0.48
N ALA A 199 30.55 -48.03 0.73
CA ALA A 199 29.66 -47.93 1.88
C ALA A 199 29.50 -46.47 2.38
N THR A 200 30.59 -45.68 2.36
CA THR A 200 30.54 -44.26 2.69
C THR A 200 29.81 -43.45 1.62
N ARG A 201 30.05 -43.71 0.32
CA ARG A 201 29.26 -43.14 -0.80
C ARG A 201 27.77 -43.47 -0.69
N LEU A 202 27.43 -44.73 -0.39
CA LEU A 202 26.04 -45.18 -0.17
C LEU A 202 25.39 -44.47 1.03
N ASN A 203 26.12 -44.30 2.14
CA ASN A 203 25.64 -43.60 3.33
C ASN A 203 25.39 -42.09 3.05
N LEU A 204 26.25 -41.46 2.24
CA LEU A 204 26.02 -40.09 1.75
C LEU A 204 24.78 -40.00 0.85
N ALA A 205 24.61 -40.92 -0.11
CA ALA A 205 23.40 -40.98 -0.94
C ALA A 205 22.13 -41.19 -0.10
N HIS A 206 22.15 -42.08 0.89
CA HIS A 206 21.03 -42.27 1.83
C HIS A 206 20.80 -41.09 2.77
N LYS A 207 21.76 -40.17 2.96
CA LYS A 207 21.52 -38.90 3.67
C LYS A 207 20.88 -37.87 2.75
N GLU A 208 21.39 -37.73 1.53
CA GLU A 208 20.86 -36.76 0.56
C GLU A 208 19.45 -37.10 0.09
N ILE A 209 19.13 -38.40 -0.12
CA ILE A 209 17.75 -38.85 -0.39
C ILE A 209 16.80 -38.40 0.71
N ARG A 210 17.17 -38.57 2.00
CA ARG A 210 16.35 -38.10 3.13
C ARG A 210 16.24 -36.59 3.15
N ARG A 211 17.34 -35.86 2.98
CA ARG A 211 17.35 -34.39 2.91
C ARG A 211 16.39 -33.86 1.84
N LEU A 212 16.39 -34.49 0.66
CA LEU A 212 15.49 -34.18 -0.46
C LEU A 212 14.03 -34.58 -0.17
N THR A 213 13.78 -35.69 0.54
CA THR A 213 12.43 -36.05 1.03
C THR A 213 11.91 -35.02 2.03
N ASP A 214 12.70 -34.65 3.05
CA ASP A 214 12.35 -33.66 4.07
C ASP A 214 12.06 -32.29 3.44
N GLU A 215 12.86 -31.89 2.44
CA GLU A 215 12.70 -30.66 1.65
C GLU A 215 11.44 -30.68 0.77
N LEU A 216 11.13 -31.82 0.13
CA LEU A 216 9.91 -32.03 -0.66
C LEU A 216 8.64 -32.04 0.23
N GLU A 217 8.69 -32.68 1.39
CA GLU A 217 7.58 -32.67 2.35
C GLU A 217 7.35 -31.25 2.91
N SER A 218 8.41 -30.50 3.19
CA SER A 218 8.32 -29.08 3.55
C SER A 218 7.69 -28.23 2.43
N ALA A 219 8.09 -28.45 1.17
CA ALA A 219 7.49 -27.79 0.01
C ALA A 219 6.01 -28.16 -0.21
N HIS A 220 5.62 -29.40 0.07
CA HIS A 220 4.22 -29.83 0.03
C HIS A 220 3.40 -29.19 1.15
N LEU A 221 3.93 -29.12 2.39
CA LEU A 221 3.24 -28.50 3.52
C LEU A 221 3.05 -26.99 3.32
N THR A 222 4.06 -26.27 2.80
CA THR A 222 3.92 -24.84 2.48
C THR A 222 2.95 -24.61 1.32
N LYS A 223 2.96 -25.47 0.28
CA LYS A 223 1.92 -25.43 -0.76
C LYS A 223 0.52 -25.61 -0.20
N ILE A 224 0.29 -26.61 0.66
CA ILE A 224 -1.03 -26.86 1.27
C ILE A 224 -1.51 -25.66 2.10
N ALA A 225 -0.60 -24.95 2.78
CA ALA A 225 -0.94 -23.71 3.48
C ALA A 225 -1.39 -22.60 2.50
N TYR A 226 -0.62 -22.35 1.42
CA TYR A 226 -1.00 -21.36 0.41
C TYR A 226 -2.29 -21.72 -0.34
N ASP A 227 -2.52 -22.99 -0.68
CA ASP A 227 -3.76 -23.46 -1.31
C ASP A 227 -4.97 -23.22 -0.38
N ALA A 228 -4.81 -23.38 0.94
CA ALA A 228 -5.85 -23.09 1.93
C ALA A 228 -6.12 -21.59 2.11
N GLU A 229 -5.07 -20.76 2.17
CA GLU A 229 -5.21 -19.29 2.22
C GLU A 229 -5.88 -18.73 0.94
N LEU A 230 -5.48 -19.24 -0.23
CA LEU A 230 -6.08 -18.91 -1.51
C LEU A 230 -7.56 -19.29 -1.57
N HIS A 231 -7.92 -20.47 -1.07
CA HIS A 231 -9.33 -20.89 -1.00
C HIS A 231 -10.15 -20.01 -0.04
N GLY A 232 -9.59 -19.63 1.11
CA GLY A 232 -10.22 -18.65 2.01
C GLY A 232 -10.46 -17.29 1.33
N ALA A 233 -9.46 -16.76 0.63
CA ALA A 233 -9.57 -15.52 -0.13
C ALA A 233 -10.59 -15.60 -1.28
N GLN A 234 -10.71 -16.75 -1.95
CA GLN A 234 -11.75 -17.00 -2.95
C GLN A 234 -13.16 -16.92 -2.35
N VAL A 235 -13.38 -17.59 -1.22
CA VAL A 235 -14.68 -17.62 -0.51
C VAL A 235 -15.07 -16.22 0.00
N ASP A 236 -14.13 -15.48 0.59
CA ASP A 236 -14.36 -14.07 0.98
C ASP A 236 -14.73 -13.20 -0.24
N ALA A 237 -14.05 -13.40 -1.37
CA ALA A 237 -14.36 -12.68 -2.61
C ALA A 237 -15.72 -13.06 -3.21
N GLU A 238 -16.21 -14.29 -3.02
CA GLU A 238 -17.57 -14.70 -3.42
C GLU A 238 -18.64 -14.08 -2.52
N GLN A 239 -18.41 -14.03 -1.20
CA GLN A 239 -19.30 -13.34 -0.27
C GLN A 239 -19.40 -11.84 -0.60
N LEU A 240 -18.27 -11.19 -0.88
CA LEU A 240 -18.24 -9.79 -1.31
C LEU A 240 -18.94 -9.58 -2.66
N ARG A 241 -18.79 -10.49 -3.63
CA ARG A 241 -19.55 -10.46 -4.90
C ARG A 241 -21.06 -10.53 -4.65
N HIS A 242 -21.51 -11.42 -3.76
CA HIS A 242 -22.93 -11.52 -3.41
C HIS A 242 -23.46 -10.29 -2.65
N GLU A 243 -22.68 -9.70 -1.74
CA GLU A 243 -23.12 -8.50 -1.01
C GLU A 243 -23.20 -7.27 -1.92
N VAL A 244 -22.21 -7.09 -2.81
CA VAL A 244 -22.25 -6.08 -3.89
C VAL A 244 -23.47 -6.27 -4.78
N GLU A 245 -23.86 -7.51 -5.09
CA GLU A 245 -25.05 -7.76 -5.90
C GLU A 245 -26.36 -7.41 -5.17
N LYS A 246 -26.46 -7.68 -3.85
CA LYS A 246 -27.60 -7.20 -3.03
C LYS A 246 -27.69 -5.68 -3.02
N LEU A 247 -26.57 -4.99 -2.81
CA LEU A 247 -26.52 -3.53 -2.78
C LEU A 247 -27.02 -2.93 -4.10
N LYS A 248 -26.56 -3.44 -5.26
CA LYS A 248 -27.10 -3.04 -6.57
C LYS A 248 -28.62 -3.18 -6.65
N HIS A 249 -29.20 -4.26 -6.12
CA HIS A 249 -30.65 -4.48 -6.14
C HIS A 249 -31.39 -3.49 -5.24
N CYS A 250 -30.82 -3.10 -4.10
CA CYS A 250 -31.34 -2.03 -3.25
C CYS A 250 -31.26 -0.66 -3.93
N ASP A 251 -30.08 -0.29 -4.44
CA ASP A 251 -29.83 0.98 -5.12
C ASP A 251 -30.75 1.14 -6.36
N LEU A 252 -30.90 0.08 -7.16
CA LEU A 252 -31.79 0.08 -8.33
C LEU A 252 -33.26 0.26 -7.92
N ALA A 253 -33.70 -0.35 -6.82
CA ALA A 253 -35.06 -0.20 -6.30
C ALA A 253 -35.33 1.21 -5.75
N GLU A 254 -34.35 1.82 -5.06
CA GLU A 254 -34.46 3.21 -4.60
C GLU A 254 -34.49 4.20 -5.77
N VAL A 255 -33.64 4.01 -6.79
CA VAL A 255 -33.65 4.80 -8.03
C VAL A 255 -34.98 4.64 -8.78
N GLN A 256 -35.58 3.45 -8.80
CA GLN A 256 -36.91 3.22 -9.38
C GLN A 256 -38.01 3.96 -8.60
N ALA A 257 -38.06 3.83 -7.27
CA ALA A 257 -39.03 4.53 -6.44
C ALA A 257 -38.91 6.06 -6.53
N MET A 258 -37.68 6.59 -6.62
CA MET A 258 -37.44 8.02 -6.84
C MET A 258 -37.85 8.47 -8.24
N LYS A 259 -37.66 7.63 -9.27
CA LYS A 259 -38.13 7.89 -10.64
C LYS A 259 -39.66 7.94 -10.71
N GLU A 260 -40.36 6.97 -10.11
CA GLU A 260 -41.83 6.96 -10.02
C GLU A 260 -42.38 8.20 -9.32
N LYS A 261 -41.80 8.57 -8.16
CA LYS A 261 -42.15 9.81 -7.44
C LYS A 261 -41.94 11.05 -8.30
N ASN A 262 -40.86 11.10 -9.09
CA ASN A 262 -40.58 12.23 -9.97
C ASN A 262 -41.55 12.30 -11.17
N GLU A 263 -41.95 11.15 -11.73
CA GLU A 263 -42.97 11.08 -12.79
C GLU A 263 -44.36 11.55 -12.30
N VAL A 264 -44.72 11.26 -11.05
CA VAL A 264 -45.93 11.79 -10.40
C VAL A 264 -45.84 13.31 -10.23
N LEU A 265 -44.72 13.84 -9.76
CA LEU A 265 -44.51 15.29 -9.64
C LEU A 265 -44.51 16.00 -10.99
N ASP A 266 -43.93 15.40 -12.04
CA ASP A 266 -44.01 15.91 -13.41
C ASP A 266 -45.44 15.86 -13.98
N ALA A 267 -46.29 14.93 -13.54
CA ALA A 267 -47.72 14.93 -13.87
C ALA A 267 -48.48 16.07 -13.17
N GLU A 268 -48.22 16.30 -11.88
CA GLU A 268 -48.80 17.41 -11.12
C GLU A 268 -48.35 18.77 -11.66
N LEU A 269 -47.06 18.95 -11.96
CA LEU A 269 -46.53 20.16 -12.59
C LEU A 269 -47.15 20.43 -13.97
N ARG A 270 -47.41 19.39 -14.78
CA ARG A 270 -48.16 19.54 -16.05
C ARG A 270 -49.60 19.98 -15.80
N HIS A 271 -50.30 19.36 -14.85
CA HIS A 271 -51.67 19.74 -14.49
C HIS A 271 -51.76 21.19 -13.99
N LEU A 272 -50.87 21.61 -13.08
CA LEU A 272 -50.79 22.98 -12.57
C LEU A 272 -50.46 23.99 -13.68
N ARG A 273 -49.50 23.68 -14.57
CA ARG A 273 -49.16 24.54 -15.72
C ARG A 273 -50.36 24.69 -16.67
N ASN A 274 -51.12 23.63 -16.91
CA ASN A 274 -52.33 23.68 -17.73
C ASN A 274 -53.40 24.56 -17.08
N ASN A 275 -53.66 24.38 -15.78
CA ASN A 275 -54.65 25.19 -15.05
C ASN A 275 -54.28 26.68 -15.03
N VAL A 276 -52.99 27.02 -14.90
CA VAL A 276 -52.49 28.39 -15.02
C VAL A 276 -52.68 28.95 -16.44
N HIS A 277 -52.50 28.13 -17.49
CA HIS A 277 -52.84 28.55 -18.86
C HIS A 277 -54.34 28.79 -19.01
N THR A 278 -55.21 27.90 -18.54
CA THR A 278 -56.67 28.07 -18.60
C THR A 278 -57.15 29.33 -17.86
N MET A 279 -56.60 29.62 -16.67
CA MET A 279 -56.91 30.87 -15.96
C MET A 279 -56.38 32.09 -16.70
N ARG A 280 -55.18 32.02 -17.32
CA ARG A 280 -54.64 33.10 -18.15
C ARG A 280 -55.48 33.34 -19.40
N GLU A 281 -55.98 32.29 -20.04
CA GLU A 281 -56.92 32.32 -21.16
C GLU A 281 -58.21 33.05 -20.75
N GLN A 282 -58.78 32.69 -19.59
CA GLN A 282 -59.98 33.33 -19.04
C GLN A 282 -59.76 34.82 -18.73
N VAL A 283 -58.63 35.18 -18.10
CA VAL A 283 -58.25 36.57 -17.82
C VAL A 283 -58.05 37.36 -19.11
N LEU A 284 -57.37 36.79 -20.12
CA LEU A 284 -57.23 37.42 -21.43
C LEU A 284 -58.60 37.64 -22.08
N GLN A 285 -59.50 36.65 -22.09
CA GLN A 285 -60.86 36.84 -22.61
C GLN A 285 -61.69 37.86 -21.83
N LEU A 286 -61.45 38.06 -20.53
CA LEU A 286 -62.11 39.11 -19.75
C LEU A 286 -61.56 40.50 -20.12
N ILE A 287 -60.24 40.63 -20.27
CA ILE A 287 -59.60 41.84 -20.79
C ILE A 287 -60.12 42.15 -22.20
N ASP A 288 -60.21 41.15 -23.09
CA ASP A 288 -60.72 41.29 -24.45
C ASP A 288 -62.19 41.76 -24.50
N ARG A 289 -63.04 41.28 -23.57
CA ARG A 289 -64.43 41.74 -23.43
C ARG A 289 -64.51 43.17 -22.89
N ASN A 290 -63.65 43.52 -21.93
CA ASN A 290 -63.61 44.87 -21.38
C ASN A 290 -63.08 45.90 -22.39
N ILE A 291 -62.06 45.54 -23.18
CA ILE A 291 -61.57 46.34 -24.31
C ILE A 291 -62.71 46.54 -25.31
N LYS A 292 -63.39 45.47 -25.74
CA LYS A 292 -64.53 45.56 -26.68
C LYS A 292 -65.76 46.31 -26.14
N ALA A 293 -65.88 46.46 -24.82
CA ALA A 293 -66.89 47.32 -24.20
C ALA A 293 -66.47 48.79 -24.28
N LEU A 294 -65.20 49.11 -24.02
CA LEU A 294 -64.65 50.46 -24.19
C LEU A 294 -64.65 50.89 -25.66
N ASP A 295 -64.23 50.01 -26.58
CA ASP A 295 -64.32 50.21 -28.03
C ASP A 295 -65.77 50.50 -28.49
N SER A 296 -66.78 50.04 -27.75
CA SER A 296 -68.20 50.31 -28.06
C SER A 296 -68.73 51.65 -27.53
N GLU A 297 -67.94 52.36 -26.72
CA GLU A 297 -68.25 53.72 -26.21
C GLU A 297 -67.34 54.81 -26.84
N ASP A 298 -66.19 54.46 -27.41
CA ASP A 298 -65.14 55.41 -27.89
C ASP A 298 -64.94 55.49 -29.44
N GLU A 299 -65.81 54.91 -30.28
CA GLU A 299 -65.73 55.05 -31.77
C GLU A 299 -65.74 56.54 -32.22
N ASP A 300 -66.50 57.41 -31.54
CA ASP A 300 -66.51 58.85 -31.80
C ASP A 300 -65.18 59.56 -31.41
N PHE A 301 -64.36 58.96 -30.52
CA PHE A 301 -63.10 59.55 -30.05
C PHE A 301 -61.91 59.17 -30.95
N ILE A 302 -61.85 57.93 -31.44
CA ILE A 302 -60.73 57.44 -32.27
C ILE A 302 -60.73 58.08 -33.67
N TYR A 303 -61.91 58.44 -34.21
CA TYR A 303 -61.99 59.15 -35.49
C TYR A 303 -61.30 60.53 -35.46
N ALA A 304 -61.28 61.20 -34.30
CA ALA A 304 -60.64 62.51 -34.14
C ALA A 304 -59.10 62.45 -34.13
N LEU A 305 -58.51 61.38 -33.59
CA LEU A 305 -57.05 61.26 -33.43
C LEU A 305 -56.34 60.68 -34.66
N THR A 306 -57.10 60.12 -35.61
CA THR A 306 -56.54 59.45 -36.81
C THR A 306 -56.18 60.44 -37.94
N GLN A 307 -56.56 61.72 -37.82
CA GLN A 307 -56.38 62.75 -38.86
C GLN A 307 -55.04 63.53 -38.77
N GLU A 308 -53.89 62.86 -38.61
CA GLU A 308 -52.59 63.56 -38.82
C GLU A 308 -51.40 62.73 -39.35
N LEU A 309 -51.43 61.39 -39.34
CA LEU A 309 -50.26 60.58 -39.77
C LEU A 309 -50.60 59.51 -40.83
N THR A 310 -50.73 59.96 -42.08
CA THR A 310 -50.75 59.07 -43.25
C THR A 310 -49.34 58.60 -43.65
N LEU A 311 -49.22 57.27 -43.77
CA LEU A 311 -48.27 56.42 -44.52
C LEU A 311 -47.68 57.04 -45.82
N PRO A 312 -46.54 56.53 -46.38
CA PRO A 312 -46.09 55.12 -46.33
C PRO A 312 -44.54 54.88 -46.23
N GLY A 313 -44.08 53.61 -46.19
CA GLY A 313 -42.61 53.37 -46.20
C GLY A 313 -41.93 51.99 -46.30
N HIS A 314 -42.56 50.90 -46.76
CA HIS A 314 -41.89 49.69 -47.29
C HIS A 314 -41.05 48.74 -46.37
N THR A 315 -40.75 47.56 -46.94
CA THR A 315 -40.08 46.37 -46.36
C THR A 315 -38.58 46.28 -46.70
N HIS A 316 -37.78 45.55 -45.90
CA HIS A 316 -37.03 44.32 -46.30
C HIS A 316 -35.77 43.96 -45.45
N SER A 317 -35.66 42.65 -45.13
CA SER A 317 -34.44 41.79 -45.10
C SER A 317 -33.25 42.03 -44.14
N LEU A 318 -32.76 40.91 -43.58
CA LEU A 318 -31.39 40.72 -43.06
C LEU A 318 -30.32 40.92 -44.17
N PRO A 319 -29.05 41.18 -43.80
CA PRO A 319 -28.04 40.13 -44.03
C PRO A 319 -26.94 39.99 -42.94
N LYS A 320 -26.19 38.88 -43.00
CA LYS A 320 -25.05 38.56 -42.11
C LYS A 320 -23.76 39.28 -42.51
N GLY A 321 -22.95 39.70 -41.54
CA GLY A 321 -21.56 40.15 -41.73
C GLY A 321 -20.52 39.12 -41.22
N LYS A 322 -19.39 38.96 -41.92
CA LYS A 322 -18.27 38.08 -41.54
C LYS A 322 -17.03 38.91 -41.19
N ASN A 323 -16.24 38.47 -40.22
CA ASN A 323 -14.84 38.88 -40.05
C ASN A 323 -14.01 37.74 -39.41
N LYS A 324 -12.68 37.67 -39.54
CA LYS A 324 -11.78 37.70 -40.72
C LYS A 324 -10.38 37.33 -40.18
N LYS A 325 -9.71 36.31 -40.73
CA LYS A 325 -8.40 35.85 -40.25
C LYS A 325 -7.34 36.98 -40.31
N ARG A 326 -6.47 37.03 -39.30
CA ARG A 326 -5.07 37.48 -39.40
C ARG A 326 -4.15 36.39 -38.82
N LYS A 327 -2.85 36.48 -39.11
CA LYS A 327 -1.96 35.31 -39.27
C LYS A 327 -0.55 35.58 -38.75
N ASP A 328 0.10 34.54 -38.22
CA ASP A 328 1.53 34.32 -37.92
C ASP A 328 2.31 35.39 -37.13
N GLY A 329 3.11 34.97 -36.14
CA GLY A 329 3.85 35.93 -35.31
C GLY A 329 5.01 35.46 -34.43
N ASN A 330 5.32 34.16 -34.27
CA ASN A 330 6.62 33.76 -33.69
C ASN A 330 7.01 32.30 -33.98
N LYS A 331 8.32 32.03 -34.06
CA LYS A 331 8.90 30.67 -34.11
C LYS A 331 10.21 30.61 -33.32
N ARG A 332 10.16 30.04 -32.11
CA ARG A 332 11.28 29.39 -31.39
C ARG A 332 10.69 28.58 -30.23
N CYS A 333 11.26 27.41 -29.96
CA CYS A 333 10.86 26.46 -28.91
C CYS A 333 9.39 25.94 -29.03
N PRO A 334 9.14 24.89 -29.84
CA PRO A 334 7.83 24.25 -29.90
C PRO A 334 7.53 23.40 -28.66
N GLU A 335 8.35 22.37 -28.36
CA GLU A 335 7.95 21.29 -27.42
C GLU A 335 7.52 21.80 -26.05
N LYS A 336 8.39 22.53 -25.33
CA LYS A 336 8.06 23.07 -23.99
C LYS A 336 6.91 24.08 -23.95
N LEU A 337 6.49 24.60 -25.11
CA LEU A 337 5.38 25.55 -25.24
C LEU A 337 4.09 24.83 -25.68
N GLU A 338 4.20 23.72 -26.42
CA GLU A 338 3.10 22.80 -26.72
C GLU A 338 2.75 21.92 -25.50
N GLU A 339 3.75 21.45 -24.74
CA GLU A 339 3.58 20.84 -23.40
C GLU A 339 2.85 21.82 -22.46
N GLY A 340 3.35 23.06 -22.36
CA GLY A 340 2.73 24.10 -21.54
C GLY A 340 1.30 24.46 -21.98
N LEU A 341 1.02 24.49 -23.29
CA LEU A 341 -0.33 24.70 -23.82
C LEU A 341 -1.26 23.50 -23.60
N SER A 342 -0.74 22.27 -23.63
CA SER A 342 -1.51 21.05 -23.38
C SER A 342 -1.88 20.95 -21.91
N SER A 343 -0.91 21.15 -21.01
CA SER A 343 -1.14 21.24 -19.57
C SER A 343 -2.09 22.40 -19.20
N LEU A 344 -2.01 23.54 -19.90
CA LEU A 344 -2.98 24.63 -19.70
C LEU A 344 -4.39 24.27 -20.22
N GLN A 345 -4.52 23.48 -21.29
CA GLN A 345 -5.81 22.98 -21.78
C GLN A 345 -6.41 21.94 -20.83
N GLU A 346 -5.60 21.03 -20.29
CA GLU A 346 -5.98 20.08 -19.25
C GLU A 346 -6.43 20.80 -17.98
N LEU A 347 -5.68 21.80 -17.52
CA LEU A 347 -6.04 22.62 -16.36
C LEU A 347 -7.34 23.39 -16.62
N ASN A 348 -7.56 23.96 -17.81
CA ASN A 348 -8.84 24.58 -18.15
C ASN A 348 -10.00 23.56 -18.19
N HIS A 349 -9.76 22.34 -18.67
CA HIS A 349 -10.76 21.26 -18.68
C HIS A 349 -11.11 20.80 -17.25
N VAL A 350 -10.13 20.71 -16.35
CA VAL A 350 -10.33 20.45 -14.91
C VAL A 350 -11.10 21.62 -14.25
N VAL A 351 -10.74 22.87 -14.53
CA VAL A 351 -11.46 24.05 -14.02
C VAL A 351 -12.91 24.08 -14.52
N MET A 352 -13.18 23.74 -15.79
CA MET A 352 -14.56 23.65 -16.29
C MET A 352 -15.35 22.50 -15.65
N LYS A 353 -14.72 21.34 -15.38
CA LYS A 353 -15.35 20.25 -14.62
C LYS A 353 -15.72 20.70 -13.21
N LEU A 354 -14.77 21.26 -12.47
CA LEU A 354 -14.99 21.79 -11.11
C LEU A 354 -16.05 22.89 -11.06
N GLN A 355 -16.16 23.73 -12.10
CA GLN A 355 -17.24 24.72 -12.22
C GLN A 355 -18.60 24.06 -12.46
N VAL A 356 -18.69 23.02 -13.29
CA VAL A 356 -19.93 22.24 -13.49
C VAL A 356 -20.34 21.50 -12.21
N GLU A 357 -19.38 20.87 -11.52
CA GLU A 357 -19.59 20.20 -10.24
C GLU A 357 -20.06 21.18 -9.14
N LEU A 358 -19.47 22.38 -9.07
CA LEU A 358 -19.88 23.44 -8.14
C LEU A 358 -21.30 23.95 -8.40
N GLU A 359 -21.72 24.11 -9.67
CA GLU A 359 -23.10 24.46 -10.00
C GLU A 359 -24.09 23.31 -9.74
N GLN A 360 -23.68 22.05 -9.91
CA GLN A 360 -24.47 20.89 -9.49
C GLN A 360 -24.63 20.84 -7.96
N GLU A 361 -23.57 21.11 -7.19
CA GLU A 361 -23.63 21.14 -5.73
C GLU A 361 -24.55 22.27 -5.23
N LYS A 362 -24.46 23.47 -5.83
CA LYS A 362 -25.40 24.58 -5.56
C LYS A 362 -26.86 24.19 -5.86
N ALA A 363 -27.11 23.52 -6.99
CA ALA A 363 -28.45 23.06 -7.35
C ALA A 363 -28.99 22.00 -6.37
N LEU A 364 -28.14 21.09 -5.88
CA LEU A 364 -28.51 20.11 -4.84
C LEU A 364 -28.79 20.78 -3.49
N ARG A 365 -27.90 21.69 -3.05
CA ARG A 365 -28.11 22.48 -1.81
C ARG A 365 -29.44 23.23 -1.83
N LYS A 366 -29.79 23.86 -2.97
CA LYS A 366 -31.07 24.57 -3.12
C LYS A 366 -32.28 23.62 -3.02
N LYS A 367 -32.21 22.42 -3.62
CA LYS A 367 -33.28 21.41 -3.48
C LYS A 367 -33.50 20.98 -2.04
N VAL A 368 -32.41 20.74 -1.29
CA VAL A 368 -32.47 20.37 0.14
C VAL A 368 -33.07 21.50 0.99
N GLU A 369 -32.79 22.76 0.66
CA GLU A 369 -33.42 23.92 1.30
C GLU A 369 -34.92 24.01 0.99
N GLU A 370 -35.32 23.82 -0.28
CA GLU A 370 -36.74 23.77 -0.71
C GLU A 370 -37.51 22.63 -0.02
N GLU A 371 -36.95 21.41 0.05
CA GLU A 371 -37.55 20.27 0.76
C GLU A 371 -37.63 20.49 2.28
N CYS A 372 -36.61 21.10 2.90
CA CYS A 372 -36.61 21.44 4.32
C CYS A 372 -37.75 22.42 4.65
N ASP A 373 -38.00 23.38 3.78
CA ASP A 373 -39.07 24.36 3.92
C ASP A 373 -40.47 23.77 3.69
N ASP A 374 -40.63 22.86 2.72
CA ASP A 374 -41.88 22.12 2.57
C ASP A 374 -42.18 21.22 3.77
N GLU A 375 -41.17 20.62 4.39
CA GLU A 375 -41.36 19.84 5.62
C GLU A 375 -41.74 20.73 6.82
N LYS A 376 -41.18 21.95 6.94
CA LYS A 376 -41.66 22.96 7.91
C LYS A 376 -43.12 23.35 7.64
N ARG A 377 -43.52 23.53 6.37
CA ARG A 377 -44.92 23.84 5.98
C ARG A 377 -45.88 22.70 6.35
N LYS A 378 -45.49 21.44 6.12
CA LYS A 378 -46.26 20.25 6.52
C LYS A 378 -46.44 20.16 8.03
N ARG A 379 -45.36 20.36 8.81
CA ARG A 379 -45.41 20.36 10.28
C ARG A 379 -46.38 21.42 10.83
N LYS A 380 -46.30 22.67 10.35
CA LYS A 380 -47.25 23.74 10.74
C LYS A 380 -48.70 23.39 10.43
N LYS A 381 -48.98 22.77 9.27
CA LYS A 381 -50.35 22.32 8.92
C LYS A 381 -50.83 21.18 9.83
N ALA A 382 -49.96 20.23 10.18
CA ALA A 382 -50.31 19.15 11.11
C ALA A 382 -50.58 19.67 12.53
N GLU A 383 -49.75 20.61 13.01
CA GLU A 383 -49.89 21.29 14.30
C GLU A 383 -51.21 22.08 14.38
N GLN A 384 -51.53 22.86 13.34
CA GLN A 384 -52.82 23.57 13.23
C GLN A 384 -54.02 22.60 13.25
N LEU A 385 -53.95 21.48 12.51
CA LEU A 385 -55.01 20.46 12.54
C LEU A 385 -55.16 19.79 13.91
N THR A 386 -54.08 19.61 14.68
CA THR A 386 -54.19 19.10 16.05
C THR A 386 -54.82 20.09 17.02
N LEU A 387 -54.60 21.40 16.83
CA LEU A 387 -55.25 22.44 17.63
C LEU A 387 -56.75 22.52 17.30
N GLU A 388 -57.13 22.52 16.02
CA GLU A 388 -58.54 22.47 15.60
C GLU A 388 -59.29 21.23 16.13
N LEU A 389 -58.61 20.09 16.26
CA LEU A 389 -59.20 18.88 16.84
C LEU A 389 -59.35 18.99 18.37
N GLN A 390 -58.41 19.65 19.06
CA GLN A 390 -58.53 19.92 20.50
C GLN A 390 -59.66 20.92 20.81
N GLU A 391 -59.80 21.96 19.99
CA GLU A 391 -60.90 22.94 20.06
C GLU A 391 -62.27 22.26 19.90
N LYS A 392 -62.45 21.47 18.84
CA LYS A 392 -63.71 20.72 18.60
C LYS A 392 -64.02 19.70 19.70
N VAL A 393 -63.02 19.12 20.36
CA VAL A 393 -63.20 18.24 21.54
C VAL A 393 -63.58 19.05 22.79
N HIS A 394 -63.07 20.27 22.96
CA HIS A 394 -63.51 21.18 24.01
C HIS A 394 -64.96 21.64 23.79
N ASP A 395 -65.32 22.06 22.58
CA ASP A 395 -66.69 22.48 22.23
C ASP A 395 -67.72 21.37 22.48
N ALA A 396 -67.46 20.15 22.01
CA ALA A 396 -68.33 19.00 22.25
C ALA A 396 -68.55 18.75 23.76
N LYS A 397 -67.52 18.98 24.58
CA LYS A 397 -67.59 18.83 26.04
C LYS A 397 -68.32 19.99 26.74
N VAL A 398 -68.22 21.21 26.21
CA VAL A 398 -69.01 22.35 26.66
C VAL A 398 -70.49 22.16 26.33
N GLN A 399 -70.82 21.71 25.10
CA GLN A 399 -72.19 21.39 24.69
C GLN A 399 -72.80 20.28 25.56
N GLN A 400 -72.05 19.20 25.82
CA GLN A 400 -72.49 18.13 26.73
C GLN A 400 -72.78 18.65 28.15
N LEU A 401 -71.99 19.60 28.66
CA LEU A 401 -72.27 20.21 29.97
C LEU A 401 -73.49 21.14 29.94
N GLN A 402 -73.70 21.91 28.87
CA GLN A 402 -74.89 22.76 28.70
C GLN A 402 -76.19 21.94 28.60
N GLU A 403 -76.18 20.82 27.88
CA GLU A 403 -77.34 19.93 27.74
C GLU A 403 -77.77 19.35 29.11
N ASN A 404 -76.80 18.90 29.92
CA ASN A 404 -77.05 18.40 31.27
C ASN A 404 -77.63 19.48 32.21
N VAL A 405 -77.22 20.75 32.06
CA VAL A 405 -77.81 21.88 32.81
C VAL A 405 -79.24 22.15 32.37
N CYS A 406 -79.52 22.11 31.05
CA CYS A 406 -80.86 22.32 30.49
C CYS A 406 -81.87 21.25 30.96
N VAL A 407 -81.49 19.96 30.92
CA VAL A 407 -82.29 18.81 31.41
C VAL A 407 -82.51 18.84 32.93
N SER A 408 -81.73 19.65 33.66
CA SER A 408 -81.90 19.90 35.09
C SER A 408 -82.87 21.04 35.40
N HIS A 409 -82.99 22.04 34.51
CA HIS A 409 -83.92 23.17 34.69
C HIS A 409 -85.37 22.81 34.35
N SER A 410 -85.59 21.96 33.34
CA SER A 410 -86.94 21.57 32.88
C SER A 410 -87.75 20.67 33.83
N LYS A 411 -87.24 20.39 35.04
CA LYS A 411 -87.85 19.49 36.04
C LYS A 411 -88.33 20.19 37.32
N ALA A 412 -88.22 21.52 37.37
CA ALA A 412 -88.55 22.31 38.58
C ALA A 412 -90.00 22.85 38.61
N GLU A 413 -90.69 22.96 37.47
CA GLU A 413 -91.97 23.67 37.37
C GLU A 413 -93.14 22.79 36.91
N THR A 414 -93.91 22.23 37.86
CA THR A 414 -95.39 22.35 37.97
C THR A 414 -95.97 21.37 39.02
N PHE A 415 -96.76 21.89 39.96
CA PHE A 415 -97.56 21.12 40.92
C PHE A 415 -98.84 21.89 41.30
N SER A 416 -100.01 21.44 40.82
CA SER A 416 -101.32 21.79 41.38
C SER A 416 -102.43 20.86 40.89
N SER A 417 -103.44 20.59 41.74
CA SER A 417 -104.59 19.67 41.56
C SER A 417 -105.83 20.34 42.19
N PRO A 418 -107.10 19.87 42.11
CA PRO A 418 -107.67 18.66 41.47
C PRO A 418 -108.73 19.07 40.37
N GLN A 419 -109.98 18.58 40.17
CA GLN A 419 -110.84 17.61 40.86
C GLN A 419 -112.00 17.01 40.01
N ASN A 420 -112.13 15.68 40.08
CA ASN A 420 -113.33 14.81 40.06
C ASN A 420 -114.64 15.26 39.36
N THR A 421 -114.72 15.14 38.04
CA THR A 421 -115.73 14.28 37.37
C THR A 421 -115.14 13.70 36.08
N GLN A 422 -113.88 13.28 36.16
CA GLN A 422 -113.02 13.05 35.00
C GLN A 422 -112.12 11.85 35.30
N ASP A 423 -112.71 10.72 35.71
CA ASP A 423 -111.95 9.57 36.19
C ASP A 423 -112.05 8.38 35.22
N PHE A 424 -113.20 8.11 34.62
CA PHE A 424 -113.33 7.05 33.60
C PHE A 424 -112.58 7.39 32.30
N LEU A 425 -112.81 8.60 31.74
CA LEU A 425 -112.08 9.07 30.55
C LEU A 425 -110.59 9.29 30.83
N LYS A 426 -110.23 9.66 32.05
CA LYS A 426 -108.83 9.87 32.45
C LYS A 426 -108.11 8.56 32.69
N THR A 427 -108.74 7.54 33.29
CA THR A 427 -108.16 6.19 33.31
C THR A 427 -107.97 5.65 31.90
N MET A 428 -108.91 5.87 30.97
CA MET A 428 -108.72 5.44 29.57
C MET A 428 -107.59 6.20 28.85
N LEU A 429 -107.52 7.53 29.00
CA LEU A 429 -106.42 8.35 28.45
C LEU A 429 -105.08 7.99 29.10
N GLN A 430 -105.05 7.80 30.42
CA GLN A 430 -103.87 7.44 31.19
C GLN A 430 -103.44 5.99 30.94
N GLU A 431 -104.35 5.06 30.62
CA GLU A 431 -104.03 3.73 30.11
C GLU A 431 -103.44 3.81 28.69
N GLN A 432 -103.99 4.66 27.82
CA GLN A 432 -103.44 4.91 26.47
C GLN A 432 -102.06 5.59 26.53
N GLU A 433 -101.86 6.52 27.47
CA GLU A 433 -100.57 7.17 27.75
C GLU A 433 -99.59 6.19 28.40
N ASN A 434 -100.02 5.34 29.34
CA ASN A 434 -99.20 4.26 29.90
C ASN A 434 -98.81 3.22 28.83
N LEU A 435 -99.68 2.95 27.85
CA LEU A 435 -99.37 2.09 26.70
C LEU A 435 -98.33 2.74 25.78
N LYS A 436 -98.46 4.04 25.47
CA LYS A 436 -97.44 4.80 24.73
C LYS A 436 -96.12 4.82 25.49
N LEU A 437 -96.13 5.20 26.77
CA LEU A 437 -94.96 5.22 27.64
C LEU A 437 -94.29 3.85 27.71
N ARG A 438 -95.03 2.74 27.80
CA ARG A 438 -94.46 1.38 27.74
C ARG A 438 -93.77 1.11 26.41
N GLN A 439 -94.42 1.42 25.28
CA GLN A 439 -93.83 1.27 23.95
C GLN A 439 -92.60 2.17 23.76
N ASP A 440 -92.60 3.37 24.34
CA ASP A 440 -91.48 4.31 24.26
C ASP A 440 -90.33 3.91 25.20
N PHE A 441 -90.63 3.31 26.36
CA PHE A 441 -89.64 2.63 27.21
C PHE A 441 -89.05 1.38 26.53
N GLU A 442 -89.83 0.59 25.79
CA GLU A 442 -89.31 -0.53 24.99
C GLU A 442 -88.38 -0.03 23.87
N LYS A 443 -88.79 0.99 23.09
CA LYS A 443 -87.93 1.61 22.06
C LYS A 443 -86.65 2.19 22.65
N LEU A 444 -86.74 2.84 23.82
CA LEU A 444 -85.58 3.41 24.51
C LEU A 444 -84.67 2.30 25.08
N GLY A 445 -85.24 1.21 25.56
CA GLY A 445 -84.51 0.00 25.97
C GLY A 445 -83.75 -0.62 24.80
N GLU A 446 -84.42 -0.86 23.68
CA GLU A 446 -83.77 -1.30 22.43
C GLU A 446 -82.67 -0.34 21.98
N PHE A 447 -82.86 0.98 22.11
CA PHE A 447 -81.85 1.98 21.76
C PHE A 447 -80.64 1.92 22.70
N CYS A 448 -80.86 1.75 24.01
CA CYS A 448 -79.79 1.55 24.98
C CYS A 448 -79.02 0.24 24.73
N GLU A 449 -79.68 -0.86 24.38
CA GLU A 449 -79.00 -2.11 24.01
C GLU A 449 -78.18 -1.96 22.73
N LYS A 450 -78.73 -1.31 21.69
CA LYS A 450 -78.00 -1.00 20.44
C LYS A 450 -76.76 -0.15 20.75
N LEU A 451 -76.92 0.96 21.47
CA LEU A 451 -75.81 1.82 21.89
C LEU A 451 -74.76 1.06 22.74
N GLN A 452 -75.19 0.17 23.63
CA GLN A 452 -74.28 -0.64 24.45
C GLN A 452 -73.49 -1.65 23.60
N THR A 453 -74.11 -2.28 22.60
CA THR A 453 -73.39 -3.16 21.65
C THR A 453 -72.44 -2.38 20.73
N GLU A 454 -72.80 -1.17 20.31
CA GLU A 454 -71.88 -0.28 19.58
C GLU A 454 -70.67 0.13 20.43
N ILE A 455 -70.88 0.52 21.69
CA ILE A 455 -69.80 0.84 22.64
C ILE A 455 -68.88 -0.38 22.86
N GLN A 456 -69.45 -1.58 23.01
CA GLN A 456 -68.67 -2.82 23.13
C GLN A 456 -67.87 -3.12 21.85
N GLN A 457 -68.46 -2.95 20.66
CA GLN A 457 -67.77 -3.13 19.39
C GLN A 457 -66.63 -2.13 19.21
N VAL A 458 -66.84 -0.85 19.54
CA VAL A 458 -65.81 0.20 19.53
C VAL A 458 -64.69 -0.14 20.51
N HIS A 459 -65.00 -0.58 21.73
CA HIS A 459 -64.01 -1.01 22.72
C HIS A 459 -63.17 -2.21 22.23
N CYS A 460 -63.80 -3.22 21.63
CA CYS A 460 -63.11 -4.37 21.02
C CYS A 460 -62.22 -3.95 19.83
N ASN A 461 -62.70 -3.04 18.98
CA ASN A 461 -61.91 -2.47 17.88
C ASN A 461 -60.67 -1.73 18.42
N LEU A 462 -60.85 -0.88 19.44
CA LEU A 462 -59.74 -0.15 20.10
C LEU A 462 -58.71 -1.11 20.72
N HIS A 463 -59.16 -2.15 21.43
CA HIS A 463 -58.25 -3.20 21.95
C HIS A 463 -57.47 -3.90 20.81
N SER A 464 -58.10 -4.16 19.66
CA SER A 464 -57.43 -4.71 18.48
C SER A 464 -56.34 -3.77 17.94
N TYR A 465 -56.60 -2.46 17.88
CA TYR A 465 -55.62 -1.47 17.44
C TYR A 465 -54.46 -1.28 18.43
N ILE A 466 -54.75 -1.20 19.73
CA ILE A 466 -53.72 -1.11 20.79
C ILE A 466 -52.80 -2.32 20.72
N ARG A 467 -53.35 -3.54 20.66
CA ARG A 467 -52.56 -4.77 20.54
C ARG A 467 -51.67 -4.78 19.29
N LYS A 468 -52.20 -4.38 18.12
CA LYS A 468 -51.41 -4.28 16.88
C LYS A 468 -50.26 -3.29 17.00
N TYR A 469 -50.48 -2.16 17.67
CA TYR A 469 -49.45 -1.16 17.94
C TYR A 469 -48.37 -1.70 18.90
N ASP A 470 -48.74 -2.36 20.00
CA ASP A 470 -47.77 -2.92 20.94
C ASP A 470 -46.98 -4.08 20.33
N GLU A 471 -47.60 -4.95 19.53
CA GLU A 471 -46.90 -5.99 18.76
C GLU A 471 -45.89 -5.36 17.77
N LEU A 472 -46.26 -4.28 17.08
CA LEU A 472 -45.35 -3.56 16.18
C LEU A 472 -44.19 -2.91 16.95
N LYS A 473 -44.47 -2.31 18.12
CA LYS A 473 -43.49 -1.72 19.05
C LYS A 473 -42.58 -2.75 19.73
N VAL A 474 -43.00 -4.02 19.83
CA VAL A 474 -42.13 -5.14 20.19
C VAL A 474 -41.20 -5.48 19.01
N ARG A 475 -41.74 -5.71 17.81
CA ARG A 475 -40.96 -6.02 16.58
C ARG A 475 -39.89 -4.95 16.27
N HIS A 476 -40.17 -3.67 16.49
CA HIS A 476 -39.18 -2.61 16.31
C HIS A 476 -38.06 -2.63 17.37
N ARG A 477 -38.36 -3.03 18.62
CA ARG A 477 -37.34 -3.20 19.67
C ARG A 477 -36.48 -4.44 19.42
N GLU A 478 -37.08 -5.53 18.94
CA GLU A 478 -36.39 -6.76 18.55
C GLU A 478 -35.41 -6.48 17.39
N LYS A 479 -35.88 -5.90 16.27
CA LYS A 479 -35.01 -5.50 15.15
C LYS A 479 -33.88 -4.54 15.56
N LEU A 480 -34.14 -3.63 16.49
CA LEU A 480 -33.11 -2.73 17.01
C LEU A 480 -32.08 -3.45 17.91
N ALA A 481 -32.50 -4.49 18.64
CA ALA A 481 -31.61 -5.34 19.43
C ALA A 481 -30.76 -6.26 18.53
N GLU A 482 -31.38 -6.88 17.51
CA GLU A 482 -30.71 -7.67 16.47
C GLU A 482 -29.63 -6.84 15.75
N ALA A 483 -29.98 -5.65 15.26
CA ALA A 483 -29.03 -4.75 14.61
C ALA A 483 -27.86 -4.38 15.54
N LYS A 484 -28.15 -4.03 16.80
CA LYS A 484 -27.10 -3.74 17.81
C LYS A 484 -26.20 -4.94 18.07
N GLN A 485 -26.76 -6.15 18.12
CA GLN A 485 -25.99 -7.38 18.33
C GLN A 485 -25.05 -7.67 17.14
N VAL A 486 -25.53 -7.49 15.90
CA VAL A 486 -24.69 -7.63 14.70
C VAL A 486 -23.58 -6.59 14.66
N TYR A 487 -23.88 -5.32 14.97
CA TYR A 487 -22.85 -4.27 15.06
C TYR A 487 -21.81 -4.58 16.15
N LEU A 488 -22.22 -5.09 17.32
CA LEU A 488 -21.31 -5.47 18.39
C LEU A 488 -20.43 -6.66 17.98
N GLN A 489 -20.99 -7.66 17.29
CA GLN A 489 -20.24 -8.79 16.76
C GLN A 489 -19.20 -8.35 15.72
N GLU A 490 -19.57 -7.53 14.74
CA GLU A 490 -18.63 -6.97 13.76
C GLU A 490 -17.54 -6.11 14.40
N MET A 491 -17.88 -5.29 15.41
CA MET A 491 -16.88 -4.55 16.18
C MET A 491 -15.89 -5.49 16.88
N THR A 492 -16.36 -6.53 17.58
CA THR A 492 -15.44 -7.50 18.23
C THR A 492 -14.59 -8.27 17.22
N ARG A 493 -15.11 -8.57 16.02
CA ARG A 493 -14.33 -9.21 14.95
C ARG A 493 -13.25 -8.28 14.39
N ARG A 494 -13.57 -6.99 14.22
CA ARG A 494 -12.61 -5.95 13.81
C ARG A 494 -11.52 -5.74 14.86
N ASP A 495 -11.90 -5.61 16.14
CA ASP A 495 -10.96 -5.51 17.26
C ASP A 495 -10.01 -6.72 17.34
N GLN A 496 -10.51 -7.93 17.07
CA GLN A 496 -9.70 -9.14 17.03
C GLN A 496 -8.73 -9.14 15.83
N LYS A 497 -9.18 -8.69 14.65
CA LYS A 497 -8.32 -8.59 13.45
C LYS A 497 -7.23 -7.52 13.64
N ILE A 498 -7.58 -6.35 14.16
CA ILE A 498 -6.61 -5.29 14.52
C ILE A 498 -5.57 -5.85 15.49
N LYS A 499 -5.99 -6.52 16.57
CA LYS A 499 -5.09 -7.15 17.55
C LYS A 499 -4.27 -8.32 17.01
N ALA A 500 -4.61 -8.90 15.86
CA ALA A 500 -3.74 -9.86 15.17
C ALA A 500 -2.66 -9.11 14.37
N GLN A 501 -3.07 -8.14 13.55
CA GLN A 501 -2.18 -7.31 12.73
C GLN A 501 -1.18 -6.52 13.58
N GLU A 502 -1.57 -6.00 14.75
CA GLU A 502 -0.67 -5.37 15.73
C GLU A 502 0.47 -6.30 16.19
N ARG A 503 0.19 -7.60 16.38
CA ARG A 503 1.21 -8.60 16.77
C ARG A 503 2.12 -8.97 15.60
N GLU A 504 1.55 -9.08 14.41
CA GLU A 504 2.30 -9.33 13.17
C GLU A 504 3.28 -8.18 12.91
N LEU A 505 2.84 -6.92 13.04
CA LEU A 505 3.68 -5.73 12.93
C LEU A 505 4.77 -5.68 14.00
N ASP A 506 4.48 -6.03 15.26
CA ASP A 506 5.49 -6.16 16.32
C ASP A 506 6.54 -7.23 16.02
N ILE A 507 6.11 -8.41 15.53
CA ILE A 507 7.02 -9.50 15.11
C ILE A 507 7.88 -9.06 13.92
N LEU A 508 7.30 -8.43 12.90
CA LEU A 508 8.03 -7.92 11.73
C LEU A 508 9.02 -6.82 12.12
N THR A 509 8.62 -5.86 12.96
CA THR A 509 9.50 -4.81 13.50
C THR A 509 10.68 -5.41 14.26
N LYS A 510 10.44 -6.46 15.06
CA LYS A 510 11.49 -7.19 15.79
C LYS A 510 12.42 -8.00 14.86
N ARG A 511 11.93 -8.52 13.73
CA ARG A 511 12.76 -9.16 12.69
C ARG A 511 13.61 -8.12 11.96
N PHE A 512 12.99 -7.07 11.42
CA PHE A 512 13.66 -5.97 10.72
C PHE A 512 14.74 -5.31 11.57
N LYS A 513 14.50 -5.10 12.88
CA LYS A 513 15.55 -4.58 13.77
C LYS A 513 16.76 -5.52 13.86
N LYS A 514 16.56 -6.83 14.05
CA LYS A 514 17.66 -7.81 14.07
C LYS A 514 18.42 -7.82 12.74
N GLU A 515 17.71 -7.76 11.63
CA GLU A 515 18.30 -7.70 10.29
C GLU A 515 19.13 -6.43 10.07
N SER A 516 18.58 -5.26 10.42
CA SER A 516 19.30 -3.98 10.43
C SER A 516 20.56 -4.03 11.29
N ASP A 517 20.52 -4.69 12.45
CA ASP A 517 21.67 -4.84 13.35
C ASP A 517 22.69 -5.86 12.80
N MET A 518 22.27 -6.93 12.12
CA MET A 518 23.17 -7.83 11.37
C MET A 518 23.85 -7.13 10.19
N VAL A 519 23.12 -6.32 9.41
CA VAL A 519 23.68 -5.53 8.29
C VAL A 519 24.72 -4.52 8.79
N LYS A 520 24.52 -3.91 9.96
CA LYS A 520 25.54 -3.04 10.61
C LYS A 520 26.79 -3.83 10.99
N MET A 521 26.64 -5.04 11.55
CA MET A 521 27.79 -5.90 11.88
C MET A 521 28.57 -6.27 10.61
N VAL A 522 27.91 -6.84 9.60
CA VAL A 522 28.54 -7.29 8.34
C VAL A 522 29.18 -6.13 7.58
N SER A 523 28.55 -4.96 7.52
CA SER A 523 29.17 -3.78 6.90
C SER A 523 30.37 -3.24 7.68
N SER A 524 30.35 -3.28 9.02
CA SER A 524 31.52 -2.91 9.84
C SER A 524 32.70 -3.86 9.63
N GLU A 525 32.44 -5.16 9.51
CA GLU A 525 33.46 -6.19 9.24
C GLU A 525 34.01 -6.07 7.81
N ASN A 526 33.14 -5.89 6.81
CA ASN A 526 33.56 -5.65 5.42
C ASN A 526 34.45 -4.39 5.32
N ASN A 527 34.08 -3.29 5.99
CA ASN A 527 34.92 -2.09 6.04
C ASN A 527 36.29 -2.35 6.70
N ALA A 528 36.36 -3.17 7.75
CA ALA A 528 37.62 -3.58 8.36
C ALA A 528 38.47 -4.47 7.42
N LEU A 529 37.85 -5.41 6.70
CA LEU A 529 38.50 -6.27 5.71
C LEU A 529 38.98 -5.48 4.47
N LEU A 530 38.26 -4.43 4.06
CA LEU A 530 38.70 -3.50 3.01
C LEU A 530 39.88 -2.65 3.48
N LEU A 531 39.93 -2.25 4.74
CA LEU A 531 41.06 -1.52 5.32
C LEU A 531 42.32 -2.40 5.43
N THR A 532 42.19 -3.67 5.84
CA THR A 532 43.34 -4.60 5.87
C THR A 532 43.79 -4.97 4.46
N LYS A 533 42.87 -5.22 3.52
CA LYS A 533 43.18 -5.46 2.10
C LYS A 533 43.95 -4.29 1.47
N THR A 534 43.49 -3.05 1.67
CA THR A 534 44.18 -1.86 1.13
C THR A 534 45.56 -1.67 1.77
N THR A 535 45.68 -1.87 3.09
CA THR A 535 46.98 -1.82 3.79
C THR A 535 47.97 -2.87 3.26
N LEU A 536 47.52 -4.11 3.05
CA LEU A 536 48.34 -5.20 2.49
C LEU A 536 48.74 -4.94 1.03
N LEU A 537 47.88 -4.30 0.24
CA LEU A 537 48.21 -3.89 -1.12
C LEU A 537 49.29 -2.79 -1.15
N CYS A 538 49.26 -1.82 -0.23
CA CYS A 538 50.34 -0.84 -0.07
C CYS A 538 51.67 -1.52 0.29
N GLN A 539 51.67 -2.42 1.29
CA GLN A 539 52.87 -3.17 1.67
C GLN A 539 53.42 -4.03 0.51
N LEU A 540 52.53 -4.61 -0.30
CA LEU A 540 52.92 -5.36 -1.49
C LEU A 540 53.60 -4.45 -2.53
N THR A 541 53.03 -3.28 -2.86
CA THR A 541 53.64 -2.36 -3.84
C THR A 541 54.96 -1.78 -3.35
N GLU A 542 55.09 -1.50 -2.06
CA GLU A 542 56.38 -1.13 -1.43
C GLU A 542 57.42 -2.25 -1.56
N ALA A 543 57.06 -3.49 -1.27
CA ALA A 543 57.95 -4.65 -1.41
C ALA A 543 58.33 -4.93 -2.87
N GLU A 544 57.40 -4.75 -3.82
CA GLU A 544 57.69 -4.85 -5.25
C GLU A 544 58.65 -3.76 -5.73
N GLU A 545 58.53 -2.53 -5.22
CA GLU A 545 59.43 -1.44 -5.56
C GLU A 545 60.81 -1.63 -4.93
N GLN A 546 60.88 -2.10 -3.68
CA GLN A 546 62.14 -2.53 -3.06
C GLN A 546 62.81 -3.65 -3.87
N ARG A 547 62.05 -4.62 -4.38
CA ARG A 547 62.54 -5.68 -5.28
C ARG A 547 63.09 -5.11 -6.60
N LYS A 548 62.37 -4.19 -7.26
CA LYS A 548 62.88 -3.50 -8.47
C LYS A 548 64.20 -2.78 -8.21
N ASN A 549 64.29 -2.05 -7.10
CA ASN A 549 65.50 -1.33 -6.70
C ASN A 549 66.66 -2.26 -6.33
N ALA A 550 66.38 -3.43 -5.73
CA ALA A 550 67.39 -4.47 -5.51
C ALA A 550 67.90 -5.05 -6.83
N THR A 551 67.01 -5.42 -7.76
CA THR A 551 67.38 -5.90 -9.10
C THR A 551 68.19 -4.86 -9.87
N ALA A 552 67.82 -3.58 -9.83
CA ALA A 552 68.59 -2.51 -10.47
C ALA A 552 70.02 -2.40 -9.91
N LYS A 553 70.21 -2.52 -8.59
CA LYS A 553 71.53 -2.57 -7.94
C LYS A 553 72.32 -3.81 -8.37
N ILE A 554 71.69 -4.99 -8.43
CA ILE A 554 72.32 -6.23 -8.90
C ILE A 554 72.77 -6.09 -10.36
N CYS A 555 71.94 -5.56 -11.26
CA CYS A 555 72.31 -5.30 -12.66
C CYS A 555 73.41 -4.24 -12.81
N ALA A 556 73.53 -3.29 -11.88
CA ALA A 556 74.66 -2.33 -11.86
C ALA A 556 75.96 -2.99 -11.38
N LEU A 557 75.88 -3.86 -10.36
CA LEU A 557 77.01 -4.65 -9.88
C LEU A 557 77.49 -5.67 -10.91
N GLN A 558 76.59 -6.38 -11.59
CA GLN A 558 76.93 -7.33 -12.65
C GLN A 558 77.76 -6.67 -13.75
N ARG A 559 77.28 -5.55 -14.33
CA ARG A 559 78.02 -4.78 -15.33
C ARG A 559 79.40 -4.31 -14.86
N ARG A 560 79.57 -4.10 -13.54
CA ARG A 560 80.87 -3.75 -12.94
C ARG A 560 81.79 -4.97 -12.79
N VAL A 561 81.24 -6.15 -12.49
CA VAL A 561 81.96 -7.44 -12.52
C VAL A 561 82.39 -7.75 -13.96
N ASP A 562 81.46 -7.74 -14.91
CA ASP A 562 81.74 -7.99 -16.34
C ASP A 562 82.89 -7.12 -16.87
N PHE A 563 82.89 -5.83 -16.51
CA PHE A 563 83.96 -4.89 -16.86
C PHE A 563 85.32 -5.24 -16.21
N LEU A 564 85.32 -5.63 -14.92
CA LEU A 564 86.54 -5.98 -14.20
C LEU A 564 87.12 -7.31 -14.68
N GLU A 565 86.28 -8.27 -15.06
CA GLU A 565 86.69 -9.51 -15.71
C GLU A 565 87.31 -9.24 -17.09
N GLN A 566 86.72 -8.35 -17.88
CA GLN A 566 87.28 -7.92 -19.18
C GLN A 566 88.64 -7.21 -19.04
N ASP A 567 88.80 -6.26 -18.11
CA ASP A 567 90.12 -5.65 -17.87
C ASP A 567 91.13 -6.68 -17.35
N SER A 568 90.76 -7.51 -16.37
CA SER A 568 91.61 -8.60 -15.86
C SER A 568 92.10 -9.54 -16.97
N MET A 569 91.21 -9.94 -17.89
CA MET A 569 91.53 -10.74 -19.07
C MET A 569 92.51 -10.00 -20.00
N GLN A 570 92.26 -8.72 -20.30
CA GLN A 570 93.19 -7.93 -21.10
C GLN A 570 94.56 -7.73 -20.42
N GLN A 571 94.63 -7.59 -19.10
CA GLN A 571 95.91 -7.52 -18.38
C GLN A 571 96.64 -8.88 -18.43
N TRP A 572 95.91 -9.99 -18.37
CA TRP A 572 96.45 -11.33 -18.54
C TRP A 572 97.03 -11.54 -19.94
N GLU A 573 96.30 -11.15 -21.00
CA GLU A 573 96.77 -11.16 -22.39
C GLU A 573 98.05 -10.33 -22.56
N LYS A 574 98.04 -9.05 -22.12
CA LYS A 574 99.21 -8.16 -22.16
C LYS A 574 100.40 -8.73 -21.38
N ASN A 575 100.17 -9.49 -20.31
CA ASN A 575 101.23 -10.14 -19.54
C ASN A 575 101.72 -11.43 -20.21
N MET A 576 100.87 -12.17 -20.92
CA MET A 576 101.25 -13.32 -21.74
C MET A 576 102.08 -12.89 -22.96
N GLU A 577 101.75 -11.75 -23.58
CA GLU A 577 102.59 -11.12 -24.61
C GLU A 577 103.97 -10.73 -24.06
N LYS A 578 104.04 -10.03 -22.92
CA LYS A 578 105.30 -9.68 -22.25
C LYS A 578 106.11 -10.92 -21.89
N SER A 579 105.47 -11.95 -21.35
CA SER A 579 106.12 -13.24 -21.04
C SER A 579 106.68 -13.91 -22.31
N THR A 580 105.95 -13.85 -23.41
CA THR A 580 106.41 -14.33 -24.73
C THR A 580 107.58 -13.50 -25.29
N GLN A 581 107.61 -12.18 -25.05
CA GLN A 581 108.74 -11.32 -25.38
C GLN A 581 109.97 -11.61 -24.51
N ILE A 582 109.79 -11.76 -23.19
CA ILE A 582 110.84 -12.19 -22.26
C ILE A 582 111.41 -13.54 -22.69
N SER A 583 110.57 -14.50 -23.07
CA SER A 583 110.96 -15.82 -23.58
C SER A 583 111.68 -15.78 -24.94
N LYS A 584 111.56 -14.68 -25.71
CA LYS A 584 112.36 -14.42 -26.92
C LYS A 584 113.69 -13.76 -26.57
N LEU A 585 113.72 -12.86 -25.58
CA LEU A 585 114.93 -12.19 -25.09
C LEU A 585 115.85 -13.14 -24.33
N GLN A 586 115.31 -14.03 -23.48
CA GLN A 586 116.05 -15.08 -22.78
C GLN A 586 116.73 -16.05 -23.75
N ARG A 587 116.05 -16.45 -24.83
CA ARG A 587 116.69 -17.25 -25.90
C ARG A 587 117.84 -16.50 -26.56
N ARG A 588 117.65 -15.23 -26.94
CA ARG A 588 118.74 -14.41 -27.50
C ARG A 588 119.92 -14.21 -26.54
N LEU A 589 119.66 -14.10 -25.24
CA LEU A 589 120.71 -14.07 -24.21
C LEU A 589 121.46 -15.41 -24.16
N TRP A 590 120.75 -16.54 -24.13
CA TRP A 590 121.34 -17.87 -24.14
C TRP A 590 122.14 -18.15 -25.43
N ASP A 591 121.64 -17.72 -26.60
CA ASP A 591 122.36 -17.78 -27.88
C ASP A 591 123.67 -16.96 -27.82
N LEU A 592 123.66 -15.79 -27.18
CA LEU A 592 124.84 -14.96 -26.97
C LEU A 592 125.81 -15.57 -25.95
N GLU A 593 125.31 -16.14 -24.85
CA GLU A 593 126.11 -16.88 -23.85
C GLU A 593 126.76 -18.13 -24.46
N SER A 594 126.06 -18.82 -25.37
CA SER A 594 126.58 -19.92 -26.17
C SER A 594 127.64 -19.46 -27.18
N LEU A 595 127.42 -18.32 -27.86
CA LEU A 595 128.42 -17.68 -28.73
C LEU A 595 129.66 -17.18 -27.97
N ILE A 596 129.50 -16.76 -26.72
CA ILE A 596 130.60 -16.39 -25.82
C ILE A 596 131.34 -17.66 -25.37
N SER A 597 130.64 -18.69 -24.95
CA SER A 597 131.20 -19.98 -24.52
C SER A 597 131.98 -20.67 -25.65
N THR A 598 131.45 -20.65 -26.87
CA THR A 598 132.15 -21.17 -28.05
C THR A 598 133.34 -20.31 -28.47
N ARG A 599 133.34 -18.99 -28.24
CA ARG A 599 134.55 -18.15 -28.38
C ARG A 599 135.63 -18.50 -27.35
N TYR A 600 135.26 -18.83 -26.11
CA TYR A 600 136.22 -19.33 -25.11
C TYR A 600 136.80 -20.69 -25.53
N LEU A 601 135.96 -21.65 -25.93
CA LEU A 601 136.38 -22.96 -26.43
C LEU A 601 137.30 -22.88 -27.66
N LYS A 602 137.05 -21.92 -28.57
CA LYS A 602 137.90 -21.72 -29.77
C LYS A 602 139.24 -21.03 -29.49
N LYS A 603 139.52 -20.67 -28.22
CA LYS A 603 140.81 -20.08 -27.79
C LYS A 603 141.67 -21.01 -26.94
N HIS A 604 141.14 -22.14 -26.46
CA HIS A 604 141.88 -23.14 -25.70
C HIS A 604 141.67 -24.56 -26.25
N HIS A 605 142.68 -25.06 -26.95
CA HIS A 605 142.83 -26.48 -27.30
C HIS A 605 144.13 -27.02 -26.67
N ARG A 606 144.08 -27.30 -25.36
CA ARG A 606 145.03 -28.22 -24.69
C ARG A 606 144.48 -28.71 -23.34
N SER A 607 144.78 -29.97 -23.04
CA SER A 607 144.68 -30.68 -21.75
C SER A 607 143.31 -30.88 -21.08
N ASP A 608 142.69 -32.02 -21.40
CA ASP A 608 142.44 -33.16 -20.48
C ASP A 608 141.34 -33.12 -19.39
N VAL A 609 140.09 -33.29 -19.86
CA VAL A 609 139.18 -34.44 -19.58
C VAL A 609 139.33 -35.23 -18.26
N LYS A 610 138.27 -35.16 -17.43
CA LYS A 610 137.45 -36.27 -16.83
C LYS A 610 136.30 -35.61 -16.05
N CYS A 611 135.02 -35.70 -16.43
CA CYS A 611 134.10 -36.85 -16.59
C CYS A 611 133.76 -37.60 -15.28
N THR A 612 132.50 -37.82 -14.89
CA THR A 612 131.17 -37.27 -15.30
C THR A 612 130.12 -37.65 -14.22
N GLU A 613 128.85 -37.20 -14.41
CA GLU A 613 127.60 -37.77 -13.84
C GLU A 613 127.24 -37.45 -12.35
N ASP A 614 125.98 -37.13 -11.99
CA ASP A 614 124.89 -36.58 -12.83
C ASP A 614 123.78 -35.83 -12.05
N THR A 615 122.82 -35.26 -12.80
CA THR A 615 121.52 -34.62 -12.45
C THR A 615 120.92 -34.80 -11.01
N SER A 616 120.18 -33.83 -10.45
CA SER A 616 118.98 -33.25 -11.06
C SER A 616 118.41 -31.96 -10.42
N PHE A 617 117.72 -31.19 -11.27
CA PHE A 617 116.65 -30.20 -11.10
C PHE A 617 116.40 -29.46 -9.76
N SER A 618 116.19 -28.14 -9.84
CA SER A 618 115.54 -27.34 -8.80
C SER A 618 114.22 -26.75 -9.29
N GLU A 619 113.12 -26.89 -8.54
CA GLU A 619 111.92 -26.06 -8.71
C GLU A 619 111.80 -25.07 -7.55
N ARG A 620 112.56 -23.97 -7.62
CA ARG A 620 112.50 -22.88 -6.64
C ARG A 620 111.32 -21.95 -6.95
N ARG A 621 110.10 -22.36 -6.61
CA ARG A 621 108.89 -21.53 -6.77
C ARG A 621 108.97 -20.33 -5.82
N PHE A 622 108.74 -19.12 -6.35
CA PHE A 622 108.93 -17.87 -5.62
C PHE A 622 107.86 -17.63 -4.54
N GLU A 623 108.30 -17.07 -3.42
CA GLU A 623 107.44 -16.38 -2.47
C GLU A 623 106.97 -15.05 -3.07
N THR A 624 105.72 -14.66 -2.81
CA THR A 624 105.27 -13.27 -2.92
C THR A 624 104.48 -12.89 -1.68
N SER A 625 105.09 -12.11 -0.79
CA SER A 625 104.40 -11.55 0.37
C SER A 625 103.38 -10.50 -0.06
N ILE A 626 102.21 -10.48 0.59
CA ILE A 626 101.32 -9.31 0.58
C ILE A 626 101.15 -8.82 2.03
N ILE A 627 101.12 -7.50 2.19
CA ILE A 627 101.39 -6.78 3.44
C ILE A 627 100.09 -6.51 4.23
N GLN A 628 100.22 -6.31 5.54
CA GLN A 628 99.12 -6.03 6.47
C GLN A 628 98.52 -4.61 6.33
N LYS A 629 97.26 -4.48 6.79
CA LYS A 629 96.60 -3.28 7.35
C LYS A 629 96.33 -2.09 6.41
N THR A 630 95.08 -1.66 6.41
CA THR A 630 94.71 -0.39 7.07
C THR A 630 93.38 -0.55 7.82
N LYS A 631 93.22 0.25 8.88
CA LYS A 631 91.99 0.43 9.67
C LYS A 631 91.50 1.88 9.45
N ASP A 632 90.36 2.21 10.07
CA ASP A 632 89.69 3.52 10.16
C ASP A 632 88.64 3.71 9.04
N GLY A 633 87.34 3.86 9.30
CA GLY A 633 86.60 4.82 10.13
C GLY A 633 85.44 5.32 9.24
N CYS A 634 84.27 5.80 9.69
CA CYS A 634 83.68 6.07 11.01
C CYS A 634 82.13 6.10 10.86
N VAL A 635 81.35 6.34 11.94
CA VAL A 635 79.91 6.74 11.94
C VAL A 635 78.90 5.65 11.45
N GLU A 636 77.76 5.32 12.09
CA GLU A 636 77.10 5.77 13.34
C GLU A 636 76.17 4.68 13.98
N LYS A 637 75.65 4.98 15.18
CA LYS A 637 74.54 4.34 15.94
C LYS A 637 73.91 5.45 16.83
N PRO A 638 72.65 5.38 17.36
CA PRO A 638 71.91 4.19 17.81
C PRO A 638 70.38 4.21 17.49
N GLY A 639 69.55 3.47 18.25
CA GLY A 639 68.07 3.43 18.15
C GLY A 639 67.53 2.05 17.75
N ASP A 640 67.52 1.01 18.59
CA ASP A 640 66.80 0.81 19.87
C ASP A 640 65.27 0.83 19.78
N SER A 641 64.68 -0.36 19.55
CA SER A 641 63.44 -0.80 20.20
C SER A 641 63.42 -2.33 20.27
N ALA A 642 63.06 -2.90 21.41
CA ALA A 642 63.04 -4.36 21.61
C ALA A 642 61.61 -4.92 21.66
N SER A 643 61.43 -6.16 21.18
CA SER A 643 60.26 -7.00 21.46
C SER A 643 60.71 -8.45 21.70
N PRO A 644 60.23 -9.14 22.75
CA PRO A 644 60.71 -10.46 23.14
C PRO A 644 59.89 -11.64 22.60
N SER A 645 60.51 -12.82 22.77
CA SER A 645 59.97 -14.18 22.71
C SER A 645 58.57 -14.42 23.33
N GLY A 646 57.79 -15.30 22.69
CA GLY A 646 56.60 -16.01 23.21
C GLY A 646 55.96 -16.81 22.07
N ALA A 647 56.03 -18.15 22.04
CA ALA A 647 55.02 -19.05 22.61
C ALA A 647 53.59 -18.70 22.14
N SER A 648 52.94 -19.39 21.19
CA SER A 648 52.76 -20.85 21.03
C SER A 648 52.11 -21.52 22.24
N ASP A 649 50.79 -21.40 22.31
CA ASP A 649 49.90 -22.34 23.01
C ASP A 649 48.60 -22.48 22.18
N ILE A 650 48.27 -23.71 21.78
CA ILE A 650 47.01 -24.06 21.08
C ILE A 650 46.38 -25.23 21.85
N GLN A 651 45.56 -24.94 22.86
CA GLN A 651 44.90 -26.00 23.66
C GLN A 651 43.59 -25.52 24.33
N GLY A 652 42.43 -26.04 23.89
CA GLY A 652 41.13 -25.91 24.59
C GLY A 652 40.44 -24.54 24.47
N TYR A 653 39.14 -24.44 24.17
CA TYR A 653 38.05 -25.17 24.81
C TYR A 653 36.94 -25.60 23.84
N MET A 654 36.72 -26.91 23.76
CA MET A 654 35.50 -27.52 23.21
C MET A 654 34.53 -27.78 24.37
N ASN A 655 33.38 -27.10 24.43
CA ASN A 655 32.06 -27.66 24.79
C ASN A 655 30.98 -26.60 25.09
N ILE A 656 29.74 -27.09 24.94
CA ILE A 656 28.42 -26.56 25.36
C ILE A 656 27.61 -25.92 24.22
N PHE A 657 26.81 -26.76 23.57
CA PHE A 657 25.56 -26.34 22.91
C PHE A 657 24.52 -27.47 23.01
N THR A 658 23.78 -27.50 24.12
CA THR A 658 22.57 -28.32 24.31
C THR A 658 21.54 -27.51 25.10
N HIS A 659 20.25 -27.82 24.90
CA HIS A 659 19.06 -27.07 25.36
C HIS A 659 18.92 -25.67 24.69
N ASN A 660 17.83 -25.40 23.97
CA ASN A 660 16.47 -25.60 24.46
C ASN A 660 15.50 -26.19 23.43
N LEU A 661 14.68 -27.11 23.92
CA LEU A 661 13.39 -27.52 23.34
C LEU A 661 12.33 -27.22 24.40
N ARG A 662 11.33 -26.40 24.08
CA ARG A 662 10.09 -26.25 24.84
C ARG A 662 9.00 -25.64 23.96
#